data_AF-A0A143G3B7-F1
#
_entry.id   AF-A0A143G3B7-F1
#
_cell.length_a   1.000
_cell.length_b   1.000
_cell.length_c   1.000
_cell.angle_alpha   90.00
_cell.angle_beta   90.00
_cell.angle_gamma   90.00
#
_symmetry.space_group_name_H-M   'P 1'
#
loop_
_entity.id
_entity.type
_entity.pdbx_description
1 polymer ?
#
loop_
_entity_poly.entity_id
_entity_poly.type
_entity_poly.pdbx_seq_one_letter_code
_entity_poly.pdbx_strand_id
1 'polypeptide(L)'
;MKIHIPKHLLALLSIGLFVSGCGEDDSVAAVQPTPQSKALELNILHINDHHSHLDEENIKFKADVGAGLEEFTVKSGGFARVAALINQLTLEKKNVLKIHAGDAVTGDLYYNLTDGKADAEAMNTVCFDTFTPGNHEFDSKDAGLKTFIDFLDQGSCPEKTKILAANIEFGSSSPLYQTKRIKKSQVFEKEGVKFAIIGLTVAKKTKNSSQPNADTIFTDEIETAQKEIDRYEAQGINNIILQTHVGYDLDQQLAKSLTGVDVIVGGDSHTLLGPESLKKYAMTPEGAYPTQLKNKQGQLVCIAQAWQYSYIVGDLNVKFDRNGNVESCSGTPHILIGHDFNRSGKDAKAVTDPEKQIIFNQFNTDQVPFKMVTPLQKTLDILKSYQEQKKSFAQTIIGRATDNLCSRRVPGIQRDVNRSTLGDACNKNTHVDQHGGDIQQIVAEAFLQQGKTFFAADISFQNGGGVREDVALGDVNVGKIYNVLPFKNTLLRLDMTGTEIKATLEDAIDGVIAQNNTGSYPYTSGLRWKVDFTKDKGQRVTDIELRNTLGLYSALDLNKSYKVITIDFLANGGDYYTTLKTIQGERRINVGLDYAEAFLLYIQSLDGPLGEKKTGKLESAHYSTQLFIDKIK
;
A
#
# COMPACT_ATOMS: atom_id res chain seq x y z
N MET A 1 68.10 -57.43 24.65
CA MET A 1 66.82 -58.05 25.06
C MET A 1 65.77 -56.95 25.15
N LYS A 2 64.86 -56.72 24.21
CA LYS A 2 64.73 -57.10 22.80
C LYS A 2 64.20 -55.86 22.02
N ILE A 3 64.63 -55.43 20.84
CA ILE A 3 65.77 -55.67 19.92
C ILE A 3 65.71 -54.53 18.86
N HIS A 4 66.89 -53.95 18.56
CA HIS A 4 67.41 -53.32 17.31
C HIS A 4 66.58 -52.34 16.43
N ILE A 5 67.05 -51.11 16.08
CA ILE A 5 68.24 -50.66 15.28
C ILE A 5 67.96 -50.71 13.73
N PRO A 6 68.42 -49.74 12.88
CA PRO A 6 67.68 -48.61 12.31
C PRO A 6 67.80 -48.61 10.74
N LYS A 7 67.62 -47.48 10.03
CA LYS A 7 68.60 -46.86 9.07
C LYS A 7 67.99 -46.03 7.92
N HIS A 8 68.72 -44.94 7.62
CA HIS A 8 69.00 -44.32 6.30
C HIS A 8 67.83 -43.52 5.65
N LEU A 9 68.00 -42.39 4.95
CA LEU A 9 69.16 -41.64 4.42
C LEU A 9 68.67 -40.30 3.82
N LEU A 10 69.52 -39.25 3.83
CA LEU A 10 69.73 -38.18 2.80
C LEU A 10 68.52 -37.26 2.40
N ALA A 11 68.64 -35.99 1.97
CA ALA A 11 69.75 -35.11 1.60
C ALA A 11 69.21 -33.68 1.32
N LEU A 12 70.03 -32.67 1.66
CA LEU A 12 70.37 -31.45 0.88
C LEU A 12 69.30 -30.40 0.47
N LEU A 13 69.45 -29.16 0.98
CA LEU A 13 69.93 -27.91 0.30
C LEU A 13 68.73 -27.02 -0.13
N SER A 14 68.75 -25.69 -0.14
CA SER A 14 69.81 -24.68 -0.06
C SER A 14 69.16 -23.34 0.29
N ILE A 15 69.84 -22.54 1.10
CA ILE A 15 69.55 -21.12 1.32
C ILE A 15 70.31 -20.31 0.27
N GLY A 16 69.63 -19.34 -0.31
CA GLY A 16 70.27 -18.19 -0.95
C GLY A 16 69.37 -17.52 -1.98
N LEU A 17 69.02 -16.25 -1.76
CA LEU A 17 69.10 -15.21 -2.78
C LEU A 17 68.90 -13.79 -2.22
N PHE A 18 69.55 -12.88 -2.92
CA PHE A 18 69.80 -11.47 -2.66
C PHE A 18 68.67 -10.53 -3.14
N VAL A 19 68.55 -9.40 -2.43
CA VAL A 19 68.30 -7.99 -2.83
C VAL A 19 67.72 -7.64 -4.21
N SER A 20 66.59 -6.90 -4.21
CA SER A 20 66.22 -5.67 -4.97
C SER A 20 64.69 -5.47 -4.80
N GLY A 21 64.06 -4.32 -4.56
CA GLY A 21 64.23 -2.99 -5.14
C GLY A 21 62.98 -2.64 -5.98
N CYS A 22 62.18 -1.66 -5.53
CA CYS A 22 61.14 -0.86 -6.22
C CYS A 22 59.82 -1.50 -6.70
N GLY A 23 58.72 -0.77 -6.48
CA GLY A 23 57.45 -0.91 -7.22
C GLY A 23 56.20 -0.64 -6.37
N GLU A 24 55.78 0.62 -6.28
CA GLU A 24 54.38 0.97 -5.99
C GLU A 24 53.53 0.42 -7.14
N ASP A 25 52.60 -0.48 -6.84
CA ASP A 25 51.44 -0.77 -7.67
C ASP A 25 50.31 -1.20 -6.73
N ASP A 26 49.41 -0.26 -6.43
CA ASP A 26 48.11 -0.53 -5.83
C ASP A 26 47.21 -1.25 -6.86
N SER A 27 47.55 -2.50 -7.17
CA SER A 27 46.61 -3.40 -7.84
C SER A 27 45.69 -3.98 -6.77
N VAL A 28 44.52 -3.38 -6.58
CA VAL A 28 43.39 -4.01 -5.91
C VAL A 28 43.08 -5.29 -6.69
N ALA A 29 43.52 -6.44 -6.18
CA ALA A 29 43.21 -7.72 -6.79
C ALA A 29 41.70 -7.88 -6.82
N ALA A 30 41.10 -7.84 -8.02
CA ALA A 30 39.71 -8.16 -8.23
C ALA A 30 39.47 -9.59 -7.73
N VAL A 31 38.74 -9.73 -6.62
CA VAL A 31 38.27 -11.03 -6.15
C VAL A 31 37.34 -11.56 -7.23
N GLN A 32 37.81 -12.53 -8.02
CA GLN A 32 36.94 -13.18 -8.99
C GLN A 32 35.82 -13.90 -8.24
N PRO A 33 34.54 -13.69 -8.61
CA PRO A 33 33.43 -14.37 -7.98
C PRO A 33 33.65 -15.88 -8.11
N THR A 34 33.60 -16.59 -6.98
CA THR A 34 33.73 -18.04 -7.00
C THR A 34 32.52 -18.60 -7.74
N PRO A 35 32.69 -19.35 -8.84
CA PRO A 35 31.56 -19.85 -9.62
C PRO A 35 30.65 -20.69 -8.73
N GLN A 36 29.33 -20.53 -8.89
CA GLN A 36 28.37 -21.41 -8.28
C GLN A 36 28.57 -22.83 -8.82
N SER A 37 28.44 -23.81 -7.94
CA SER A 37 28.63 -25.21 -8.34
C SER A 37 27.58 -25.67 -9.37
N LYS A 38 26.43 -24.97 -9.46
CA LYS A 38 25.28 -25.29 -10.34
C LYS A 38 24.53 -24.02 -10.77
N ALA A 39 23.83 -24.13 -11.89
CA ALA A 39 22.77 -23.19 -12.28
C ALA A 39 21.52 -23.43 -11.41
N LEU A 40 20.70 -22.41 -11.21
CA LEU A 40 19.47 -22.48 -10.41
C LEU A 40 18.27 -21.99 -11.21
N GLU A 41 17.20 -22.79 -11.26
CA GLU A 41 15.88 -22.32 -11.64
C GLU A 41 15.06 -22.07 -10.37
N LEU A 42 14.71 -20.82 -10.13
CA LEU A 42 13.96 -20.35 -8.96
C LEU A 42 12.53 -19.96 -9.39
N ASN A 43 11.52 -20.47 -8.67
CA ASN A 43 10.13 -20.10 -8.90
C ASN A 43 9.64 -19.23 -7.73
N ILE A 44 9.33 -17.97 -8.02
CA ILE A 44 8.87 -16.99 -7.04
C ILE A 44 7.37 -16.79 -7.21
N LEU A 45 6.61 -17.22 -6.21
CA LEU A 45 5.17 -16.99 -6.11
C LEU A 45 4.95 -15.79 -5.21
N HIS A 46 4.27 -14.75 -5.69
CA HIS A 46 4.15 -13.52 -4.92
C HIS A 46 2.81 -12.81 -5.03
N ILE A 47 2.52 -12.03 -4.01
CA ILE A 47 1.46 -11.03 -3.95
C ILE A 47 1.99 -9.76 -3.29
N ASN A 48 1.24 -8.66 -3.44
CA ASN A 48 1.47 -7.39 -2.77
C ASN A 48 0.12 -6.69 -2.55
N ASP A 49 0.06 -5.75 -1.61
CA ASP A 49 -1.03 -4.77 -1.49
C ASP A 49 -2.43 -5.41 -1.41
N HIS A 50 -2.60 -6.47 -0.62
CA HIS A 50 -3.91 -7.09 -0.50
C HIS A 50 -4.86 -6.27 0.38
N HIS A 51 -4.35 -5.38 1.25
CA HIS A 51 -5.14 -4.35 1.95
C HIS A 51 -6.40 -4.88 2.65
N SER A 52 -6.32 -6.06 3.25
CA SER A 52 -7.48 -6.72 3.85
C SER A 52 -8.65 -7.05 2.91
N HIS A 53 -8.45 -7.02 1.59
CA HIS A 53 -9.38 -7.61 0.62
C HIS A 53 -9.31 -9.14 0.68
N LEU A 54 -9.94 -9.71 1.71
CA LEU A 54 -9.96 -11.16 1.95
C LEU A 54 -11.11 -11.86 1.21
N ASP A 55 -12.18 -11.12 0.93
CA ASP A 55 -13.35 -11.59 0.19
C ASP A 55 -13.13 -11.52 -1.32
N GLU A 56 -13.90 -12.32 -2.06
CA GLU A 56 -13.98 -12.22 -3.51
C GLU A 56 -14.91 -11.07 -3.96
N GLU A 57 -14.58 -10.48 -5.10
CA GLU A 57 -15.34 -9.40 -5.72
C GLU A 57 -15.96 -9.84 -7.04
N ASN A 58 -16.93 -9.08 -7.57
CA ASN A 58 -17.45 -9.33 -8.90
C ASN A 58 -16.73 -8.43 -9.91
N ILE A 59 -16.13 -9.03 -10.94
CA ILE A 59 -15.65 -8.28 -12.11
C ILE A 59 -16.61 -8.47 -13.28
N LYS A 60 -16.63 -7.47 -14.16
CA LYS A 60 -17.37 -7.51 -15.41
C LYS A 60 -16.42 -7.66 -16.58
N PHE A 61 -16.84 -8.39 -17.60
CA PHE A 61 -16.12 -8.49 -18.86
C PHE A 61 -17.08 -8.74 -20.02
N LYS A 62 -16.60 -8.58 -21.26
CA LYS A 62 -17.37 -8.91 -22.46
C LYS A 62 -16.76 -10.12 -23.16
N ALA A 63 -17.61 -11.01 -23.68
CA ALA A 63 -17.22 -12.17 -24.47
C ALA A 63 -18.27 -12.47 -25.54
N ASP A 64 -17.87 -13.13 -26.62
CA ASP A 64 -18.78 -13.58 -27.67
C ASP A 64 -18.99 -15.09 -27.57
N VAL A 65 -20.23 -15.48 -27.25
CA VAL A 65 -20.62 -16.89 -27.12
C VAL A 65 -21.51 -17.37 -28.28
N GLY A 66 -21.47 -16.66 -29.42
CA GLY A 66 -22.10 -17.06 -30.68
C GLY A 66 -23.20 -16.10 -31.19
N ALA A 67 -23.55 -15.06 -30.43
CA ALA A 67 -24.58 -14.08 -30.78
C ALA A 67 -24.06 -12.63 -30.78
N GLY A 68 -22.73 -12.44 -30.75
CA GLY A 68 -22.08 -11.15 -30.56
C GLY A 68 -21.63 -10.94 -29.11
N LEU A 69 -21.02 -9.77 -28.84
CA LEU A 69 -20.49 -9.44 -27.52
C LEU A 69 -21.60 -9.27 -26.48
N GLU A 70 -21.59 -10.13 -25.47
CA GLU A 70 -22.42 -10.06 -24.27
C GLU A 70 -21.57 -9.63 -23.06
N GLU A 71 -22.20 -9.00 -22.04
CA GLU A 71 -21.53 -8.69 -20.77
C GLU A 71 -21.77 -9.82 -19.75
N PHE A 72 -20.69 -10.25 -19.11
CA PHE A 72 -20.68 -11.28 -18.09
C PHE A 72 -20.07 -10.73 -16.80
N THR A 73 -20.42 -11.38 -15.69
CA THR A 73 -19.83 -11.21 -14.37
C THR A 73 -19.23 -12.51 -13.91
N VAL A 74 -18.12 -12.43 -13.19
CA VAL A 74 -17.49 -13.57 -12.51
C VAL A 74 -16.87 -13.10 -11.20
N LYS A 75 -16.82 -14.01 -10.23
CA LYS A 75 -16.07 -13.78 -8.99
C LYS A 75 -14.57 -13.70 -9.28
N SER A 76 -13.89 -12.75 -8.66
CA SER A 76 -12.46 -12.47 -8.84
C SER A 76 -11.79 -12.24 -7.50
N GLY A 77 -10.51 -12.59 -7.43
CA GLY A 77 -9.68 -12.44 -6.23
C GLY A 77 -10.20 -13.21 -5.02
N GLY A 78 -9.97 -12.63 -3.84
CA GLY A 78 -10.23 -13.23 -2.54
C GLY A 78 -9.05 -14.07 -2.07
N PHE A 79 -8.68 -13.93 -0.80
CA PHE A 79 -7.47 -14.57 -0.26
C PHE A 79 -7.55 -16.10 -0.30
N ALA A 80 -8.75 -16.67 -0.27
CA ALA A 80 -8.94 -18.11 -0.43
C ALA A 80 -8.50 -18.63 -1.81
N ARG A 81 -8.66 -17.85 -2.90
CA ARG A 81 -8.12 -18.21 -4.23
C ARG A 81 -6.61 -18.03 -4.29
N VAL A 82 -6.09 -16.96 -3.68
CA VAL A 82 -4.63 -16.75 -3.54
C VAL A 82 -4.01 -17.98 -2.87
N ALA A 83 -4.56 -18.40 -1.73
CA ALA A 83 -4.08 -19.55 -0.99
C ALA A 83 -4.17 -20.86 -1.78
N ALA A 84 -5.28 -21.08 -2.49
CA ALA A 84 -5.43 -22.25 -3.34
C ALA A 84 -4.36 -22.32 -4.44
N LEU A 85 -4.17 -21.23 -5.20
CA LEU A 85 -3.24 -21.23 -6.32
C LEU A 85 -1.78 -21.30 -5.87
N ILE A 86 -1.38 -20.55 -4.83
CA ILE A 86 -0.01 -20.63 -4.33
C ILE A 86 0.29 -22.05 -3.81
N ASN A 87 -0.64 -22.67 -3.07
CA ASN A 87 -0.44 -24.03 -2.57
C ASN A 87 -0.38 -25.05 -3.71
N GLN A 88 -1.21 -24.91 -4.74
CA GLN A 88 -1.14 -25.74 -5.95
C GLN A 88 0.22 -25.59 -6.65
N LEU A 89 0.62 -24.36 -7.00
CA LEU A 89 1.88 -24.11 -7.71
C LEU A 89 3.11 -24.54 -6.89
N THR A 90 3.03 -24.47 -5.55
CA THR A 90 4.09 -24.97 -4.67
C THR A 90 4.31 -26.48 -4.80
N LEU A 91 3.26 -27.26 -5.11
CA LEU A 91 3.35 -28.70 -5.33
C LEU A 91 3.82 -29.05 -6.76
N GLU A 92 3.49 -28.19 -7.73
CA GLU A 92 3.81 -28.40 -9.15
C GLU A 92 5.24 -27.99 -9.53
N LYS A 93 5.81 -27.01 -8.80
CA LYS A 93 7.10 -26.40 -9.13
C LYS A 93 8.20 -26.79 -8.15
N LYS A 94 9.44 -26.81 -8.65
CA LYS A 94 10.65 -26.96 -7.83
C LYS A 94 11.16 -25.60 -7.37
N ASN A 95 11.96 -25.60 -6.30
CA ASN A 95 12.67 -24.42 -5.82
C ASN A 95 11.75 -23.21 -5.63
N VAL A 96 10.58 -23.46 -5.03
CA VAL A 96 9.58 -22.42 -4.81
C VAL A 96 9.98 -21.53 -3.63
N LEU A 97 9.72 -20.24 -3.79
CA LEU A 97 9.78 -19.19 -2.79
C LEU A 97 8.47 -18.40 -2.82
N LYS A 98 7.83 -18.21 -1.66
CA LYS A 98 6.56 -17.49 -1.50
C LYS A 98 6.81 -16.15 -0.83
N ILE A 99 6.49 -15.06 -1.52
CA ILE A 99 6.76 -13.69 -1.07
C ILE A 99 5.47 -12.90 -0.93
N HIS A 100 5.35 -12.10 0.14
CA HIS A 100 4.36 -11.04 0.22
C HIS A 100 5.07 -9.69 0.36
N ALA A 101 4.92 -8.81 -0.62
CA ALA A 101 5.69 -7.56 -0.71
C ALA A 101 4.97 -6.36 -0.07
N GLY A 102 4.47 -6.54 1.17
CA GLY A 102 3.90 -5.45 1.98
C GLY A 102 2.44 -5.08 1.71
N ASP A 103 1.93 -4.21 2.58
CA ASP A 103 0.53 -3.75 2.65
C ASP A 103 -0.46 -4.93 2.66
N ALA A 104 -0.28 -5.75 3.69
CA ALA A 104 -1.23 -6.81 4.01
C ALA A 104 -2.51 -6.21 4.60
N VAL A 105 -2.35 -5.26 5.54
CA VAL A 105 -3.45 -4.72 6.32
C VAL A 105 -3.95 -3.37 5.79
N THR A 106 -5.07 -2.92 6.33
CA THR A 106 -5.71 -1.62 6.09
C THR A 106 -6.27 -1.44 4.68
N GLY A 107 -7.59 -1.34 4.57
CA GLY A 107 -8.29 -1.09 3.29
C GLY A 107 -9.74 -1.58 3.29
N ASP A 108 -10.03 -2.60 4.11
CA ASP A 108 -11.36 -3.15 4.34
C ASP A 108 -11.69 -3.27 5.84
N LEU A 109 -12.98 -3.34 6.14
CA LEU A 109 -13.54 -3.55 7.48
C LEU A 109 -12.92 -4.70 8.28
N TYR A 110 -12.35 -5.72 7.61
CA TYR A 110 -11.57 -6.76 8.30
C TYR A 110 -10.50 -6.16 9.22
N TYR A 111 -9.75 -5.16 8.77
CA TYR A 111 -8.75 -4.51 9.60
C TYR A 111 -9.39 -3.72 10.75
N ASN A 112 -10.46 -2.97 10.46
CA ASN A 112 -11.18 -2.18 11.47
C ASN A 112 -11.67 -3.07 12.63
N LEU A 113 -12.22 -4.24 12.31
CA LEU A 113 -12.80 -5.16 13.29
C LEU A 113 -11.80 -6.09 13.97
N THR A 114 -10.63 -6.34 13.38
CA THR A 114 -9.74 -7.42 13.83
C THR A 114 -8.27 -7.05 14.03
N ASP A 115 -7.86 -5.80 13.75
CA ASP A 115 -6.48 -5.33 13.90
C ASP A 115 -5.45 -6.16 13.11
N GLY A 116 -5.85 -6.69 11.95
CA GLY A 116 -4.99 -7.51 11.09
C GLY A 116 -4.97 -9.00 11.43
N LYS A 117 -5.77 -9.45 12.42
CA LYS A 117 -5.84 -10.87 12.79
C LYS A 117 -6.39 -11.74 11.66
N ALA A 118 -7.46 -11.29 10.98
CA ALA A 118 -8.04 -12.03 9.87
C ALA A 118 -7.04 -12.19 8.71
N ASP A 119 -6.29 -11.13 8.40
CA ASP A 119 -5.23 -11.09 7.40
C ASP A 119 -4.11 -12.08 7.72
N ALA A 120 -3.61 -12.05 8.96
CA ALA A 120 -2.55 -12.94 9.43
C ALA A 120 -2.98 -14.42 9.39
N GLU A 121 -4.20 -14.74 9.84
CA GLU A 121 -4.74 -16.10 9.78
C GLU A 121 -4.95 -16.59 8.33
N ALA A 122 -5.38 -15.71 7.42
CA ALA A 122 -5.47 -16.01 6.00
C ALA A 122 -4.09 -16.25 5.36
N MET A 123 -3.11 -15.38 5.62
CA MET A 123 -1.71 -15.54 5.19
C MET A 123 -1.09 -16.84 5.68
N ASN A 124 -1.43 -17.28 6.89
CA ASN A 124 -0.99 -18.54 7.47
C ASN A 124 -1.57 -19.80 6.78
N THR A 125 -2.50 -19.65 5.84
CA THR A 125 -2.94 -20.75 4.97
C THR A 125 -2.02 -20.95 3.75
N VAL A 126 -1.19 -19.96 3.42
CA VAL A 126 -0.14 -20.00 2.39
C VAL A 126 1.21 -20.40 2.98
N CYS A 127 1.50 -19.94 4.21
CA CYS A 127 2.81 -20.02 4.83
C CYS A 127 3.90 -19.37 3.98
N PHE A 128 3.80 -18.05 3.78
CA PHE A 128 4.80 -17.27 3.07
C PHE A 128 6.20 -17.45 3.67
N ASP A 129 7.21 -17.53 2.82
CA ASP A 129 8.60 -17.62 3.28
C ASP A 129 9.08 -16.26 3.82
N THR A 130 8.63 -15.18 3.17
CA THR A 130 9.03 -13.81 3.52
C THR A 130 7.88 -12.80 3.40
N PHE A 131 7.95 -11.77 4.25
CA PHE A 131 7.08 -10.59 4.22
C PHE A 131 7.93 -9.34 4.49
N THR A 132 7.69 -8.27 3.75
CA THR A 132 8.30 -6.96 3.95
C THR A 132 7.19 -6.01 4.35
N PRO A 133 7.29 -5.29 5.48
CA PRO A 133 6.29 -4.29 5.83
C PRO A 133 6.22 -3.19 4.76
N GLY A 134 5.03 -2.89 4.29
CA GLY A 134 4.71 -1.71 3.51
C GLY A 134 4.45 -0.50 4.38
N ASN A 135 3.86 0.54 3.79
CA ASN A 135 3.57 1.76 4.55
C ASN A 135 2.37 1.59 5.47
N HIS A 136 1.35 0.81 5.09
CA HIS A 136 0.11 0.69 5.84
C HIS A 136 0.22 -0.20 7.09
N GLU A 137 1.29 -0.99 7.20
CA GLU A 137 1.63 -1.68 8.45
C GLU A 137 1.94 -0.72 9.61
N PHE A 138 2.23 0.55 9.32
CA PHE A 138 2.53 1.59 10.32
C PHE A 138 1.34 2.50 10.63
N ASP A 139 0.14 2.23 10.09
CA ASP A 139 -1.02 3.10 10.27
C ASP A 139 -1.49 3.15 11.73
N SER A 140 -1.37 2.02 12.44
CA SER A 140 -1.55 1.91 13.89
C SER A 140 -0.22 1.99 14.65
N LYS A 141 0.74 2.74 14.10
CA LYS A 141 2.12 2.88 14.60
C LYS A 141 2.89 1.56 14.60
N ASP A 142 4.09 1.59 15.17
CA ASP A 142 4.93 0.40 15.31
C ASP A 142 4.26 -0.71 16.15
N ALA A 143 3.34 -0.32 17.05
CA ALA A 143 2.54 -1.25 17.84
C ALA A 143 1.56 -2.07 16.98
N GLY A 144 0.98 -1.47 15.93
CA GLY A 144 0.18 -2.16 14.93
C GLY A 144 0.98 -3.23 14.20
N LEU A 145 2.14 -2.85 13.64
CA LEU A 145 3.06 -3.80 12.99
C LEU A 145 3.45 -4.95 13.94
N LYS A 146 3.79 -4.66 15.19
CA LYS A 146 4.09 -5.71 16.18
C LYS A 146 2.90 -6.65 16.38
N THR A 147 1.70 -6.10 16.56
CA THR A 147 0.47 -6.88 16.77
C THR A 147 0.21 -7.82 15.58
N PHE A 148 0.33 -7.31 14.36
CA PHE A 148 0.19 -8.11 13.15
C PHE A 148 1.22 -9.25 13.07
N ILE A 149 2.50 -8.97 13.38
CA ILE A 149 3.55 -9.99 13.45
C ILE A 149 3.24 -11.04 14.52
N ASP A 150 2.72 -10.64 15.68
CA ASP A 150 2.34 -11.56 16.75
C ASP A 150 1.18 -12.48 16.32
N PHE A 151 0.20 -11.98 15.55
CA PHE A 151 -0.85 -12.82 14.96
C PHE A 151 -0.29 -13.77 13.89
N LEU A 152 0.60 -13.29 13.03
CA LEU A 152 1.24 -14.12 12.01
C LEU A 152 2.02 -15.27 12.66
N ASP A 153 2.71 -15.00 13.77
CA ASP A 153 3.49 -15.98 14.54
C ASP A 153 2.65 -17.03 15.28
N GLN A 154 1.33 -16.85 15.39
CA GLN A 154 0.40 -17.84 15.95
C GLN A 154 0.00 -18.92 14.93
N GLY A 155 0.38 -18.76 13.66
CA GLY A 155 0.11 -19.73 12.60
C GLY A 155 0.77 -21.09 12.83
N SER A 156 0.17 -22.13 12.22
CA SER A 156 0.69 -23.50 12.25
C SER A 156 1.70 -23.81 11.13
N CYS A 157 2.30 -22.78 10.53
CA CYS A 157 3.28 -22.95 9.47
C CYS A 157 4.56 -23.63 10.01
N PRO A 158 5.19 -24.54 9.23
CA PRO A 158 6.40 -25.24 9.68
C PRO A 158 7.53 -24.29 10.06
N GLU A 159 7.63 -23.18 9.34
CA GLU A 159 8.55 -22.08 9.60
C GLU A 159 7.74 -20.79 9.71
N LYS A 160 8.12 -19.93 10.66
CA LYS A 160 7.60 -18.57 10.73
C LYS A 160 8.03 -17.76 9.51
N THR A 161 7.10 -17.02 8.91
CA THR A 161 7.34 -16.06 7.83
C THR A 161 8.46 -15.08 8.22
N LYS A 162 9.55 -14.99 7.46
CA LYS A 162 10.65 -14.08 7.82
C LYS A 162 10.24 -12.63 7.49
N ILE A 163 10.29 -11.73 8.48
CA ILE A 163 9.98 -10.30 8.25
C ILE A 163 11.26 -9.58 7.88
N LEU A 164 11.29 -8.96 6.70
CA LEU A 164 12.48 -8.34 6.13
C LEU A 164 12.29 -6.83 5.96
N ALA A 165 13.21 -6.02 6.48
CA ALA A 165 13.24 -4.57 6.34
C ALA A 165 14.65 -4.05 6.64
N ALA A 166 15.44 -3.77 5.60
CA ALA A 166 16.83 -3.34 5.72
C ALA A 166 16.97 -1.87 6.10
N ASN A 167 16.04 -1.05 5.63
CA ASN A 167 16.09 0.40 5.76
C ASN A 167 15.25 0.93 6.93
N ILE A 168 14.85 0.08 7.89
CA ILE A 168 14.09 0.49 9.09
C ILE A 168 14.94 0.27 10.34
N GLU A 169 15.06 1.30 11.16
CA GLU A 169 15.66 1.25 12.49
C GLU A 169 14.65 1.76 13.53
N PHE A 170 14.17 0.86 14.37
CA PHE A 170 13.22 1.18 15.44
C PHE A 170 13.92 1.91 16.58
N GLY A 171 13.32 3.01 17.06
CA GLY A 171 13.80 3.74 18.22
C GLY A 171 13.25 3.18 19.54
N SER A 172 13.77 3.70 20.66
CA SER A 172 13.44 3.24 22.03
C SER A 172 11.96 3.31 22.42
N SER A 173 11.18 4.19 21.77
CA SER A 173 9.73 4.28 22.02
C SER A 173 8.93 3.15 21.37
N SER A 174 9.54 2.46 20.40
CA SER A 174 8.91 1.39 19.64
C SER A 174 8.85 0.08 20.44
N PRO A 175 7.74 -0.65 20.42
CA PRO A 175 7.69 -2.01 20.98
C PRO A 175 8.50 -3.02 20.13
N LEU A 176 9.03 -2.59 18.98
CA LEU A 176 9.95 -3.34 18.12
C LEU A 176 11.42 -2.94 18.34
N TYR A 177 11.72 -2.06 19.31
CA TYR A 177 13.10 -1.68 19.64
C TYR A 177 13.96 -2.93 19.91
N GLN A 178 15.10 -3.04 19.20
CA GLN A 178 16.03 -4.17 19.29
C GLN A 178 15.39 -5.55 19.01
N THR A 179 14.27 -5.60 18.29
CA THR A 179 13.64 -6.86 17.90
C THR A 179 14.57 -7.73 17.05
N LYS A 180 14.51 -9.04 17.26
CA LYS A 180 15.17 -10.04 16.39
C LYS A 180 14.22 -10.62 15.35
N ARG A 181 12.93 -10.24 15.40
CA ARG A 181 11.88 -10.80 14.56
C ARG A 181 11.85 -10.21 13.15
N ILE A 182 12.24 -8.95 13.05
CA ILE A 182 12.47 -8.22 11.80
C ILE A 182 13.97 -8.22 11.56
N LYS A 183 14.38 -8.66 10.37
CA LYS A 183 15.79 -8.68 9.94
C LYS A 183 15.94 -7.78 8.72
N LYS A 184 17.16 -7.30 8.44
CA LYS A 184 17.42 -6.58 7.19
C LYS A 184 17.21 -7.46 5.96
N SER A 185 17.64 -8.71 6.10
CA SER A 185 17.73 -9.67 5.01
C SER A 185 17.82 -11.10 5.54
N GLN A 186 17.67 -12.08 4.64
CA GLN A 186 17.78 -13.50 4.96
C GLN A 186 18.40 -14.25 3.78
N VAL A 187 19.32 -15.17 4.08
CA VAL A 187 19.89 -16.09 3.09
C VAL A 187 19.02 -17.34 3.02
N PHE A 188 18.76 -17.78 1.79
CA PHE A 188 18.10 -19.03 1.46
C PHE A 188 19.01 -19.88 0.59
N GLU A 189 18.77 -21.19 0.59
CA GLU A 189 19.55 -22.14 -0.20
C GLU A 189 18.59 -23.11 -0.90
N LYS A 190 18.80 -23.30 -2.21
CA LYS A 190 18.08 -24.30 -3.03
C LYS A 190 19.10 -25.02 -3.90
N GLU A 191 19.09 -26.34 -3.86
CA GLU A 191 20.03 -27.19 -4.63
C GLU A 191 21.54 -26.86 -4.42
N GLY A 192 21.90 -26.30 -3.26
CA GLY A 192 23.27 -25.88 -2.94
C GLY A 192 23.63 -24.47 -3.42
N VAL A 193 22.69 -23.75 -4.06
CA VAL A 193 22.85 -22.36 -4.50
C VAL A 193 22.23 -21.43 -3.45
N LYS A 194 23.02 -20.46 -2.98
CA LYS A 194 22.61 -19.47 -1.97
C LYS A 194 22.20 -18.16 -2.63
N PHE A 195 21.10 -17.61 -2.16
CA PHE A 195 20.63 -16.28 -2.53
C PHE A 195 20.20 -15.49 -1.29
N ALA A 196 20.39 -14.18 -1.33
CA ALA A 196 19.95 -13.28 -0.28
C ALA A 196 18.68 -12.54 -0.70
N ILE A 197 17.74 -12.41 0.23
CA ILE A 197 16.56 -11.56 0.08
C ILE A 197 16.73 -10.37 1.03
N ILE A 198 16.63 -9.16 0.49
CA ILE A 198 16.76 -7.89 1.23
C ILE A 198 15.41 -7.17 1.19
N GLY A 199 14.87 -6.82 2.36
CA GLY A 199 13.58 -6.12 2.45
C GLY A 199 13.75 -4.61 2.38
N LEU A 200 12.87 -3.88 1.69
CA LEU A 200 12.87 -2.40 1.66
C LEU A 200 11.46 -1.84 1.75
N THR A 201 11.30 -0.76 2.51
CA THR A 201 10.02 -0.05 2.69
C THR A 201 10.18 1.40 2.26
N VAL A 202 9.19 1.98 1.56
CA VAL A 202 9.20 3.37 1.11
C VAL A 202 9.43 4.35 2.26
N ALA A 203 10.58 5.01 2.30
CA ALA A 203 11.01 5.77 3.47
C ALA A 203 10.19 7.05 3.64
N LYS A 204 10.12 7.85 2.56
CA LYS A 204 9.46 9.16 2.61
C LYS A 204 7.95 9.04 2.75
N LYS A 205 7.31 8.13 2.01
CA LYS A 205 5.85 7.93 2.07
C LYS A 205 5.45 7.36 3.44
N THR A 206 6.13 6.35 3.97
CA THR A 206 5.77 5.81 5.30
C THR A 206 5.91 6.85 6.42
N LYS A 207 7.00 7.64 6.42
CA LYS A 207 7.19 8.70 7.42
C LYS A 207 6.13 9.79 7.39
N ASN A 208 5.61 10.11 6.20
CA ASN A 208 4.72 11.26 6.02
C ASN A 208 3.25 10.89 5.84
N SER A 209 2.95 9.69 5.37
CA SER A 209 1.62 9.23 4.98
C SER A 209 1.16 7.99 5.74
N SER A 210 1.88 7.61 6.79
CA SER A 210 1.46 6.65 7.82
C SER A 210 1.83 7.19 9.22
N GLN A 211 1.90 6.34 10.25
CA GLN A 211 2.09 6.77 11.64
C GLN A 211 3.22 6.03 12.41
N PRO A 212 4.40 5.77 11.83
CA PRO A 212 5.49 5.15 12.59
C PRO A 212 5.84 5.98 13.84
N ASN A 213 6.42 5.33 14.85
CA ASN A 213 6.88 6.06 16.04
C ASN A 213 7.90 7.15 15.65
N ALA A 214 7.92 8.25 16.41
CA ALA A 214 8.69 9.44 16.05
C ALA A 214 10.21 9.20 15.97
N ASP A 215 10.72 8.20 16.71
CA ASP A 215 12.12 7.78 16.71
C ASP A 215 12.39 6.55 15.80
N THR A 216 11.42 6.12 15.00
CA THR A 216 11.62 5.09 13.97
C THR A 216 12.15 5.73 12.69
N ILE A 217 13.36 5.31 12.31
CA ILE A 217 14.12 5.89 11.21
C ILE A 217 13.99 4.99 9.98
N PHE A 218 13.62 5.62 8.87
CA PHE A 218 13.71 5.00 7.54
C PHE A 218 14.91 5.61 6.80
N THR A 219 15.86 4.79 6.38
CA THR A 219 17.04 5.20 5.63
C THR A 219 16.77 5.15 4.12
N ASP A 220 17.61 5.81 3.32
CA ASP A 220 17.47 5.86 1.86
C ASP A 220 17.49 4.45 1.26
N GLU A 221 16.55 4.18 0.37
CA GLU A 221 16.29 2.87 -0.20
C GLU A 221 17.46 2.39 -1.07
N ILE A 222 18.03 3.27 -1.91
CA ILE A 222 19.10 2.93 -2.85
C ILE A 222 20.42 2.73 -2.09
N GLU A 223 20.79 3.66 -1.22
CA GLU A 223 22.02 3.56 -0.42
C GLU A 223 22.00 2.32 0.48
N THR A 224 20.86 2.04 1.11
CA THR A 224 20.70 0.87 1.98
C THR A 224 20.77 -0.43 1.19
N ALA A 225 20.08 -0.49 0.04
CA ALA A 225 20.12 -1.67 -0.83
C ALA A 225 21.54 -1.98 -1.28
N GLN A 226 22.29 -0.97 -1.77
CA GLN A 226 23.65 -1.18 -2.23
C GLN A 226 24.56 -1.70 -1.11
N LYS A 227 24.47 -1.09 0.08
CA LYS A 227 25.27 -1.51 1.25
C LYS A 227 25.00 -2.97 1.64
N GLU A 228 23.74 -3.40 1.60
CA GLU A 228 23.39 -4.79 1.91
C GLU A 228 23.80 -5.76 0.79
N ILE A 229 23.73 -5.35 -0.49
CA ILE A 229 24.25 -6.12 -1.62
C ILE A 229 25.76 -6.33 -1.45
N ASP A 230 26.53 -5.26 -1.27
CA ASP A 230 28.00 -5.31 -1.12
C ASP A 230 28.40 -6.23 0.06
N ARG A 231 27.63 -6.20 1.15
CA ARG A 231 27.83 -7.07 2.32
C ARG A 231 27.69 -8.56 1.96
N TYR A 232 26.77 -8.91 1.08
CA TYR A 232 26.55 -10.30 0.65
C TYR A 232 27.53 -10.76 -0.41
N GLU A 233 27.88 -9.89 -1.35
CA GLU A 233 28.93 -10.17 -2.34
C GLU A 233 30.28 -10.42 -1.66
N ALA A 234 30.62 -9.65 -0.63
CA ALA A 234 31.81 -9.88 0.19
C ALA A 234 31.83 -11.23 0.93
N GLN A 235 30.66 -11.87 1.08
CA GLN A 235 30.50 -13.22 1.64
C GLN A 235 30.39 -14.31 0.55
N GLY A 236 30.54 -13.95 -0.72
CA GLY A 236 30.42 -14.84 -1.87
C GLY A 236 28.98 -15.22 -2.23
N ILE A 237 27.99 -14.45 -1.77
CA ILE A 237 26.58 -14.63 -2.14
C ILE A 237 26.24 -13.57 -3.20
N ASN A 238 26.20 -13.99 -4.46
CA ASN A 238 26.05 -13.09 -5.60
C ASN A 238 24.64 -13.13 -6.22
N ASN A 239 23.75 -14.00 -5.76
CA ASN A 239 22.34 -13.95 -6.17
C ASN A 239 21.56 -13.07 -5.20
N ILE A 240 21.09 -11.92 -5.65
CA ILE A 240 20.40 -10.95 -4.80
C ILE A 240 18.98 -10.65 -5.30
N ILE A 241 18.03 -10.87 -4.39
CA ILE A 241 16.62 -10.52 -4.57
C ILE A 241 16.30 -9.35 -3.64
N LEU A 242 15.76 -8.27 -4.19
CA LEU A 242 15.11 -7.22 -3.41
C LEU A 242 13.63 -7.55 -3.29
N GLN A 243 13.13 -7.63 -2.06
CA GLN A 243 11.71 -7.65 -1.76
C GLN A 243 11.34 -6.24 -1.29
N THR A 244 10.56 -5.52 -2.08
CA THR A 244 10.40 -4.09 -1.90
C THR A 244 8.94 -3.71 -1.72
N HIS A 245 8.71 -2.64 -0.98
CA HIS A 245 7.43 -1.95 -0.92
C HIS A 245 7.70 -0.46 -1.13
N VAL A 246 8.15 -0.14 -2.35
CA VAL A 246 8.71 1.18 -2.72
C VAL A 246 8.05 1.84 -3.93
N GLY A 247 7.16 1.10 -4.61
CA GLY A 247 6.51 1.53 -5.83
C GLY A 247 7.32 1.20 -7.08
N TYR A 248 6.62 0.89 -8.16
CA TYR A 248 7.18 0.40 -9.41
C TYR A 248 8.19 1.36 -10.06
N ASP A 249 7.99 2.66 -9.94
CA ASP A 249 8.94 3.66 -10.43
C ASP A 249 10.28 3.61 -9.67
N LEU A 250 10.25 3.44 -8.35
CA LEU A 250 11.47 3.29 -7.56
C LEU A 250 12.08 1.89 -7.74
N ASP A 251 11.28 0.85 -7.95
CA ASP A 251 11.79 -0.48 -8.33
C ASP A 251 12.63 -0.41 -9.62
N GLN A 252 12.11 0.28 -10.65
CA GLN A 252 12.85 0.48 -11.90
C GLN A 252 14.12 1.33 -11.71
N GLN A 253 14.10 2.31 -10.81
CA GLN A 253 15.27 3.12 -10.47
C GLN A 253 16.31 2.32 -9.68
N LEU A 254 15.90 1.50 -8.71
CA LEU A 254 16.76 0.57 -7.98
C LEU A 254 17.46 -0.38 -8.95
N ALA A 255 16.70 -0.99 -9.86
CA ALA A 255 17.28 -1.87 -10.88
C ALA A 255 18.40 -1.17 -11.65
N LYS A 256 18.18 0.06 -12.15
CA LYS A 256 19.17 0.80 -12.95
C LYS A 256 20.34 1.35 -12.16
N SER A 257 20.14 1.67 -10.88
CA SER A 257 21.11 2.42 -10.06
C SER A 257 22.06 1.51 -9.29
N LEU A 258 21.60 0.30 -8.96
CA LEU A 258 22.34 -0.63 -8.14
C LEU A 258 23.30 -1.50 -8.95
N THR A 259 24.33 -1.97 -8.26
CA THR A 259 25.20 -3.06 -8.68
C THR A 259 24.79 -4.37 -8.00
N GLY A 260 24.82 -5.50 -8.71
CA GLY A 260 24.65 -6.84 -8.10
C GLY A 260 23.21 -7.27 -7.78
N VAL A 261 22.22 -6.43 -8.07
CA VAL A 261 20.80 -6.82 -8.00
C VAL A 261 20.40 -7.68 -9.20
N ASP A 262 19.63 -8.74 -8.96
CA ASP A 262 19.14 -9.68 -9.98
C ASP A 262 17.62 -9.65 -10.15
N VAL A 263 16.88 -9.58 -9.04
CA VAL A 263 15.42 -9.67 -9.02
C VAL A 263 14.84 -8.64 -8.06
N ILE A 264 13.74 -8.01 -8.44
CA ILE A 264 12.96 -7.11 -7.59
C ILE A 264 11.51 -7.59 -7.57
N VAL A 265 10.98 -7.89 -6.38
CA VAL A 265 9.57 -8.24 -6.17
C VAL A 265 8.94 -7.16 -5.30
N GLY A 266 8.11 -6.32 -5.92
CA GLY A 266 7.66 -5.05 -5.37
C GLY A 266 6.18 -4.99 -4.98
N GLY A 267 5.81 -3.85 -4.39
CA GLY A 267 4.45 -3.43 -4.03
C GLY A 267 4.35 -1.89 -3.95
N ASP A 268 3.36 -1.36 -3.23
CA ASP A 268 3.05 0.07 -2.94
C ASP A 268 2.25 0.79 -4.03
N SER A 269 2.69 0.68 -5.28
CA SER A 269 2.10 1.43 -6.41
C SER A 269 0.88 0.78 -7.02
N HIS A 270 0.51 -0.42 -6.55
CA HIS A 270 -0.59 -1.22 -7.07
C HIS A 270 -0.47 -1.45 -8.57
N THR A 271 0.74 -1.72 -9.07
CA THR A 271 0.97 -1.72 -10.51
C THR A 271 0.50 -3.02 -11.14
N LEU A 272 -0.41 -2.91 -12.12
CA LEU A 272 -0.79 -4.04 -12.96
C LEU A 272 0.30 -4.28 -14.02
N LEU A 273 1.09 -5.33 -13.84
CA LEU A 273 2.01 -5.82 -14.86
C LEU A 273 1.39 -7.00 -15.59
N GLY A 274 1.50 -7.04 -16.93
CA GLY A 274 0.91 -8.10 -17.73
C GLY A 274 0.91 -7.80 -19.24
N PRO A 275 0.29 -8.67 -20.05
CA PRO A 275 0.23 -8.48 -21.50
C PRO A 275 -0.79 -7.41 -21.89
N GLU A 276 -0.50 -6.68 -22.97
CA GLU A 276 -1.38 -5.65 -23.56
C GLU A 276 -2.79 -6.17 -23.90
N SER A 277 -2.95 -7.48 -24.09
CA SER A 277 -4.24 -8.15 -24.32
C SER A 277 -5.27 -7.89 -23.22
N LEU A 278 -4.83 -7.58 -21.99
CA LEU A 278 -5.70 -7.22 -20.88
C LEU A 278 -6.59 -5.99 -21.15
N LYS A 279 -6.17 -5.08 -22.05
CA LYS A 279 -6.97 -3.91 -22.44
C LYS A 279 -8.32 -4.29 -23.05
N LYS A 280 -8.41 -5.47 -23.68
CA LYS A 280 -9.69 -6.02 -24.18
C LYS A 280 -10.71 -6.27 -23.07
N TYR A 281 -10.24 -6.44 -21.84
CA TYR A 281 -11.03 -6.75 -20.65
C TYR A 281 -11.07 -5.58 -19.65
N ALA A 282 -10.89 -4.35 -20.15
CA ALA A 282 -10.93 -3.11 -19.35
C ALA A 282 -9.88 -3.05 -18.23
N MET A 283 -8.79 -3.81 -18.37
CA MET A 283 -7.63 -3.76 -17.48
C MET A 283 -6.45 -3.19 -18.25
N THR A 284 -5.79 -2.15 -17.72
CA THR A 284 -4.70 -1.47 -18.42
C THR A 284 -3.38 -1.76 -17.71
N PRO A 285 -2.53 -2.64 -18.26
CA PRO A 285 -1.20 -2.85 -17.71
C PRO A 285 -0.34 -1.61 -17.87
N GLU A 286 0.52 -1.36 -16.87
CA GLU A 286 1.50 -0.27 -16.86
C GLU A 286 2.88 -0.73 -17.34
N GLY A 287 3.09 -2.05 -17.43
CA GLY A 287 4.33 -2.65 -17.89
C GLY A 287 4.20 -4.15 -18.16
N ALA A 288 5.24 -4.74 -18.73
CA ALA A 288 5.30 -6.18 -18.98
C ALA A 288 5.52 -6.96 -17.67
N TYR A 289 5.08 -8.23 -17.65
CA TYR A 289 5.38 -9.16 -16.56
C TYR A 289 6.30 -10.31 -17.03
N PRO A 290 7.47 -10.51 -16.40
CA PRO A 290 8.18 -9.51 -15.59
C PRO A 290 8.66 -8.35 -16.47
N THR A 291 8.89 -7.19 -15.85
CA THR A 291 9.62 -6.11 -16.49
C THR A 291 11.10 -6.44 -16.46
N GLN A 292 11.77 -6.32 -17.61
CA GLN A 292 13.19 -6.65 -17.75
C GLN A 292 13.99 -5.38 -17.99
N LEU A 293 14.95 -5.12 -17.10
CA LEU A 293 15.86 -3.99 -17.18
C LEU A 293 17.31 -4.46 -17.05
N LYS A 294 18.25 -3.51 -17.08
CA LYS A 294 19.66 -3.77 -16.80
C LYS A 294 20.12 -3.00 -15.58
N ASN A 295 20.95 -3.64 -14.77
CA ASN A 295 21.62 -2.98 -13.65
C ASN A 295 22.79 -2.11 -14.10
N LYS A 296 23.45 -1.47 -13.14
CA LYS A 296 24.57 -0.56 -13.42
C LYS A 296 25.77 -1.25 -14.08
N GLN A 297 25.92 -2.57 -13.96
CA GLN A 297 26.92 -3.36 -14.70
C GLN A 297 26.40 -3.95 -16.02
N GLY A 298 25.17 -3.66 -16.42
CA GLY A 298 24.58 -4.15 -17.66
C GLY A 298 24.01 -5.58 -17.57
N GLN A 299 23.94 -6.17 -16.38
CA GLN A 299 23.32 -7.49 -16.15
C GLN A 299 21.79 -7.38 -16.13
N LEU A 300 21.10 -8.45 -16.53
CA LEU A 300 19.63 -8.50 -16.57
C LEU A 300 19.05 -8.46 -15.15
N VAL A 301 18.04 -7.60 -14.95
CA VAL A 301 17.23 -7.50 -13.72
C VAL A 301 15.77 -7.74 -14.05
N CYS A 302 15.11 -8.57 -13.24
CA CYS A 302 13.71 -8.91 -13.41
C CYS A 302 12.86 -8.27 -12.31
N ILE A 303 11.89 -7.45 -12.69
CA ILE A 303 10.99 -6.74 -11.79
C ILE A 303 9.59 -7.33 -11.91
N ALA A 304 8.96 -7.64 -10.78
CA ALA A 304 7.60 -8.12 -10.73
C ALA A 304 6.79 -7.43 -9.61
N GLN A 305 5.54 -7.11 -9.93
CA GLN A 305 4.46 -6.77 -9.01
C GLN A 305 3.20 -7.55 -9.44
N ALA A 306 2.28 -7.76 -8.52
CA ALA A 306 1.06 -8.55 -8.69
C ALA A 306 -0.19 -7.71 -8.39
N TRP A 307 -0.24 -6.49 -8.96
CA TRP A 307 -1.37 -5.58 -8.86
C TRP A 307 -1.76 -5.26 -7.40
N GLN A 308 -2.99 -5.57 -6.98
CA GLN A 308 -3.52 -5.25 -5.65
C GLN A 308 -4.68 -6.18 -5.24
N TYR A 309 -5.12 -6.06 -3.98
CA TYR A 309 -6.41 -6.51 -3.46
C TYR A 309 -6.69 -8.01 -3.64
N SER A 310 -5.65 -8.83 -3.61
CA SER A 310 -5.73 -10.29 -3.83
C SER A 310 -6.22 -10.72 -5.21
N TYR A 311 -6.21 -9.82 -6.21
CA TYR A 311 -6.67 -10.14 -7.57
C TYR A 311 -5.71 -11.04 -8.33
N ILE A 312 -4.41 -10.99 -8.03
CA ILE A 312 -3.36 -11.67 -8.78
C ILE A 312 -2.45 -12.48 -7.85
N VAL A 313 -2.03 -13.66 -8.33
CA VAL A 313 -0.81 -14.34 -7.87
C VAL A 313 0.23 -14.24 -8.97
N GLY A 314 1.34 -13.57 -8.69
CA GLY A 314 2.47 -13.54 -9.59
C GLY A 314 3.24 -14.86 -9.54
N ASP A 315 3.47 -15.47 -10.70
CA ASP A 315 4.31 -16.65 -10.88
C ASP A 315 5.53 -16.28 -11.74
N LEU A 316 6.66 -15.96 -11.09
CA LEU A 316 7.91 -15.55 -11.73
C LEU A 316 8.91 -16.70 -11.73
N ASN A 317 9.40 -17.08 -12.90
CA ASN A 317 10.49 -18.03 -13.08
C ASN A 317 11.78 -17.27 -13.43
N VAL A 318 12.84 -17.53 -12.67
CA VAL A 318 14.17 -16.92 -12.88
C VAL A 318 15.21 -18.02 -13.01
N LYS A 319 16.00 -17.97 -14.09
CA LYS A 319 17.10 -18.89 -14.34
C LYS A 319 18.42 -18.17 -14.14
N PHE A 320 19.18 -18.64 -13.16
CA PHE A 320 20.53 -18.17 -12.85
C PHE A 320 21.56 -19.08 -13.51
N ASP A 321 22.58 -18.48 -14.13
CA ASP A 321 23.74 -19.19 -14.66
C ASP A 321 24.69 -19.61 -13.53
N ARG A 322 25.78 -20.31 -13.88
CA ARG A 322 26.80 -20.77 -12.91
C ARG A 322 27.64 -19.64 -12.31
N ASN A 323 27.56 -18.43 -12.84
CA ASN A 323 28.25 -17.27 -12.30
C ASN A 323 27.35 -16.47 -11.35
N GLY A 324 26.07 -16.87 -11.22
CA GLY A 324 25.08 -16.20 -10.40
C GLY A 324 24.31 -15.09 -11.14
N ASN A 325 24.52 -14.91 -12.45
CA ASN A 325 23.77 -13.92 -13.23
C ASN A 325 22.42 -14.47 -13.66
N VAL A 326 21.43 -13.60 -13.81
CA VAL A 326 20.17 -13.96 -14.48
C VAL A 326 20.40 -14.21 -15.98
N GLU A 327 20.22 -15.45 -16.42
CA GLU A 327 20.22 -15.85 -17.83
C GLU A 327 18.89 -15.47 -18.50
N SER A 328 17.77 -15.72 -17.81
CA SER A 328 16.43 -15.37 -18.29
C SER A 328 15.43 -15.29 -17.15
N CYS A 329 14.35 -14.54 -17.37
CA CYS A 329 13.17 -14.59 -16.54
C CYS A 329 11.90 -14.50 -17.38
N SER A 330 10.87 -15.22 -16.94
CA SER A 330 9.56 -15.28 -17.58
C SER A 330 8.52 -15.58 -16.50
N GLY A 331 7.23 -15.45 -16.81
CA GLY A 331 6.22 -15.74 -15.81
C GLY A 331 4.82 -15.38 -16.23
N THR A 332 3.87 -15.59 -15.33
CA THR A 332 2.46 -15.25 -15.53
C THR A 332 1.91 -14.51 -14.30
N PRO A 333 1.30 -13.33 -14.46
CA PRO A 333 0.54 -12.68 -13.40
C PRO A 333 -0.88 -13.25 -13.41
N HIS A 334 -1.12 -14.36 -12.69
CA HIS A 334 -2.40 -15.07 -12.74
C HIS A 334 -3.52 -14.25 -12.12
N ILE A 335 -4.43 -13.72 -12.94
CA ILE A 335 -5.64 -13.04 -12.48
C ILE A 335 -6.67 -14.08 -12.06
N LEU A 336 -7.00 -14.09 -10.78
CA LEU A 336 -7.77 -15.16 -10.16
C LEU A 336 -9.27 -14.96 -10.38
N ILE A 337 -9.91 -15.90 -11.07
CA ILE A 337 -11.37 -15.88 -11.30
C ILE A 337 -12.04 -17.18 -10.83
N GLY A 338 -13.35 -17.11 -10.58
CA GLY A 338 -14.20 -18.26 -10.33
C GLY A 338 -14.61 -18.98 -11.61
N HIS A 339 -15.41 -20.03 -11.43
CA HIS A 339 -15.95 -20.86 -12.53
C HIS A 339 -17.36 -20.42 -12.95
N ASP A 340 -18.03 -19.64 -12.11
CA ASP A 340 -19.45 -19.30 -12.25
C ASP A 340 -19.62 -17.96 -12.97
N PHE A 341 -19.68 -18.04 -14.29
CA PHE A 341 -20.00 -16.92 -15.17
C PHE A 341 -21.51 -16.64 -15.16
N ASN A 342 -21.88 -15.38 -14.98
CA ASN A 342 -23.28 -14.93 -15.01
C ASN A 342 -23.43 -13.79 -16.02
N ARG A 343 -24.41 -13.89 -16.91
CA ARG A 343 -24.76 -12.78 -17.82
C ARG A 343 -25.30 -11.59 -17.03
N SER A 344 -24.90 -10.38 -17.43
CA SER A 344 -25.45 -9.14 -16.89
C SER A 344 -26.88 -8.93 -17.39
N GLY A 345 -27.89 -8.95 -16.50
CA GLY A 345 -29.28 -8.62 -16.83
C GLY A 345 -30.28 -9.28 -15.89
N LYS A 346 -31.41 -8.59 -15.62
CA LYS A 346 -32.41 -9.03 -14.64
C LYS A 346 -33.10 -10.36 -15.01
N ASP A 347 -33.20 -10.66 -16.30
CA ASP A 347 -33.83 -11.88 -16.85
C ASP A 347 -32.85 -12.67 -17.74
N ALA A 348 -31.54 -12.55 -17.47
CA ALA A 348 -30.53 -13.18 -18.30
C ALA A 348 -30.55 -14.70 -18.16
N LYS A 349 -30.44 -15.42 -19.28
CA LYS A 349 -30.35 -16.88 -19.28
C LYS A 349 -29.08 -17.33 -18.55
N ALA A 350 -29.16 -18.43 -17.81
CA ALA A 350 -28.00 -19.07 -17.20
C ALA A 350 -26.94 -19.38 -18.27
N VAL A 351 -25.66 -19.18 -17.93
CA VAL A 351 -24.55 -19.52 -18.82
C VAL A 351 -24.36 -21.03 -18.82
N THR A 352 -24.53 -21.65 -19.98
CA THR A 352 -24.40 -23.09 -20.17
C THR A 352 -22.93 -23.51 -20.19
N ASP A 353 -22.60 -24.76 -19.85
CA ASP A 353 -21.21 -25.22 -19.84
C ASP A 353 -20.48 -25.09 -21.20
N PRO A 354 -21.13 -25.31 -22.36
CA PRO A 354 -20.53 -24.98 -23.66
C PRO A 354 -20.16 -23.50 -23.81
N GLU A 355 -21.02 -22.58 -23.34
CA GLU A 355 -20.72 -21.14 -23.37
C GLU A 355 -19.57 -20.79 -22.44
N LYS A 356 -19.50 -21.39 -21.24
CA LYS A 356 -18.35 -21.22 -20.34
C LYS A 356 -17.05 -21.67 -21.00
N GLN A 357 -17.07 -22.80 -21.72
CA GLN A 357 -15.90 -23.29 -22.45
C GLN A 357 -15.49 -22.35 -23.59
N ILE A 358 -16.47 -21.74 -24.29
CA ILE A 358 -16.18 -20.72 -25.31
C ILE A 358 -15.49 -19.51 -24.68
N ILE A 359 -16.03 -18.99 -23.56
CA ILE A 359 -15.42 -17.88 -22.82
C ILE A 359 -13.98 -18.22 -22.41
N PHE A 360 -13.76 -19.40 -21.85
CA PHE A 360 -12.42 -19.83 -21.44
C PHE A 360 -11.46 -19.98 -22.62
N ASN A 361 -11.93 -20.56 -23.74
CA ASN A 361 -11.13 -20.65 -24.97
C ASN A 361 -10.79 -19.28 -25.54
N GLN A 362 -11.70 -18.31 -25.42
CA GLN A 362 -11.46 -16.93 -25.81
C GLN A 362 -10.34 -16.31 -24.96
N PHE A 363 -10.37 -16.47 -23.63
CA PHE A 363 -9.29 -16.00 -22.75
C PHE A 363 -7.92 -16.56 -23.16
N ASN A 364 -7.84 -17.85 -23.48
CA ASN A 364 -6.62 -18.48 -23.95
C ASN A 364 -6.17 -17.94 -25.32
N THR A 365 -7.11 -17.75 -26.24
CA THR A 365 -6.84 -17.21 -27.60
C THR A 365 -6.34 -15.77 -27.53
N ASP A 366 -6.94 -14.97 -26.64
CA ASP A 366 -6.55 -13.58 -26.37
C ASP A 366 -5.25 -13.49 -25.56
N GLN A 367 -4.71 -14.61 -25.08
CA GLN A 367 -3.50 -14.69 -24.27
C GLN A 367 -3.59 -13.79 -23.02
N VAL A 368 -4.75 -13.80 -22.37
CA VAL A 368 -4.92 -13.12 -21.07
C VAL A 368 -4.67 -14.10 -19.92
N PRO A 369 -4.00 -13.67 -18.85
CA PRO A 369 -3.60 -14.55 -17.76
C PRO A 369 -4.73 -14.83 -16.76
N PHE A 370 -5.98 -14.95 -17.21
CA PHE A 370 -7.09 -15.36 -16.34
C PHE A 370 -6.91 -16.82 -15.93
N LYS A 371 -6.94 -17.07 -14.62
CA LYS A 371 -6.83 -18.40 -14.02
C LYS A 371 -8.09 -18.70 -13.22
N MET A 372 -8.84 -19.71 -13.65
CA MET A 372 -9.93 -20.25 -12.85
C MET A 372 -9.35 -20.99 -11.64
N VAL A 373 -9.77 -20.58 -10.44
CA VAL A 373 -9.28 -21.12 -9.17
C VAL A 373 -10.46 -21.36 -8.24
N THR A 374 -10.57 -22.60 -7.75
CA THR A 374 -11.50 -22.93 -6.65
C THR A 374 -10.90 -22.41 -5.34
N PRO A 375 -11.65 -21.62 -4.55
CA PRO A 375 -11.17 -21.13 -3.26
C PRO A 375 -10.74 -22.27 -2.32
N LEU A 376 -9.66 -22.05 -1.54
CA LEU A 376 -9.20 -23.00 -0.55
C LEU A 376 -10.19 -23.05 0.63
N GLN A 377 -10.84 -24.20 0.83
CA GLN A 377 -11.87 -24.36 1.86
C GLN A 377 -11.35 -24.02 3.27
N LYS A 378 -10.12 -24.44 3.60
CA LYS A 378 -9.49 -24.12 4.89
C LYS A 378 -9.44 -22.60 5.15
N THR A 379 -9.15 -21.79 4.13
CA THR A 379 -9.13 -20.33 4.25
C THR A 379 -10.52 -19.78 4.43
N LEU A 380 -11.52 -20.29 3.68
CA LEU A 380 -12.91 -19.90 3.85
C LEU A 380 -13.43 -20.21 5.27
N ASP A 381 -13.08 -21.37 5.82
CA ASP A 381 -13.51 -21.77 7.17
C ASP A 381 -12.96 -20.84 8.25
N ILE A 382 -11.70 -20.41 8.11
CA ILE A 382 -11.08 -19.39 8.97
C ILE A 382 -11.81 -18.05 8.85
N LEU A 383 -12.06 -17.61 7.62
CA LEU A 383 -12.65 -16.31 7.35
C LEU A 383 -14.13 -16.22 7.70
N LYS A 384 -14.84 -17.35 7.77
CA LYS A 384 -16.30 -17.39 7.96
C LYS A 384 -16.79 -16.55 9.15
N SER A 385 -16.15 -16.68 10.31
CA SER A 385 -16.59 -15.93 11.51
C SER A 385 -16.36 -14.42 11.36
N TYR A 386 -15.25 -14.03 10.73
CA TYR A 386 -14.97 -12.62 10.43
C TYR A 386 -15.92 -12.07 9.36
N GLN A 387 -16.26 -12.87 8.34
CA GLN A 387 -17.26 -12.52 7.32
C GLN A 387 -18.63 -12.26 7.94
N GLU A 388 -19.07 -13.11 8.87
CA GLU A 388 -20.35 -12.95 9.58
C GLU A 388 -20.36 -11.68 10.43
N GLN A 389 -19.26 -11.40 11.16
CA GLN A 389 -19.11 -10.17 11.94
C GLN A 389 -19.12 -8.93 11.04
N LYS A 390 -18.30 -8.91 9.98
CA LYS A 390 -18.24 -7.84 8.98
C LYS A 390 -19.60 -7.58 8.37
N LYS A 391 -20.30 -8.62 7.93
CA LYS A 391 -21.64 -8.50 7.33
C LYS A 391 -22.65 -7.92 8.32
N SER A 392 -22.69 -8.44 9.55
CA SER A 392 -23.59 -7.95 10.60
C SER A 392 -23.35 -6.48 10.91
N PHE A 393 -22.08 -6.10 11.07
CA PHE A 393 -21.68 -4.72 11.36
C PHE A 393 -22.00 -3.78 10.20
N ALA A 394 -21.63 -4.16 8.97
CA ALA A 394 -21.75 -3.31 7.79
C ALA A 394 -23.20 -3.02 7.36
N GLN A 395 -24.14 -3.95 7.57
CA GLN A 395 -25.49 -3.88 7.01
C GLN A 395 -26.43 -2.90 7.70
N THR A 396 -26.09 -2.40 8.88
CA THR A 396 -26.98 -1.52 9.64
C THR A 396 -27.16 -0.18 8.91
N ILE A 397 -28.37 0.14 8.46
CA ILE A 397 -28.71 1.43 7.83
C ILE A 397 -28.77 2.49 8.92
N ILE A 398 -27.99 3.56 8.76
CA ILE A 398 -27.87 4.64 9.75
C ILE A 398 -28.58 5.92 9.31
N GLY A 399 -28.78 6.08 7.99
CA GLY A 399 -29.46 7.22 7.40
C GLY A 399 -29.54 7.08 5.88
N ARG A 400 -29.85 8.19 5.21
CA ARG A 400 -29.98 8.31 3.76
C ARG A 400 -29.26 9.55 3.26
N ALA A 401 -28.43 9.38 2.24
CA ALA A 401 -27.90 10.47 1.44
C ALA A 401 -29.01 11.04 0.55
N THR A 402 -29.25 12.35 0.59
CA THR A 402 -30.24 13.04 -0.25
C THR A 402 -29.71 13.42 -1.62
N ASP A 403 -28.40 13.27 -1.82
CA ASP A 403 -27.65 13.63 -3.01
C ASP A 403 -26.50 12.63 -3.19
N ASN A 404 -25.93 12.57 -4.40
CA ASN A 404 -24.61 11.99 -4.57
C ASN A 404 -23.58 12.90 -3.90
N LEU A 405 -22.89 12.37 -2.89
CA LEU A 405 -21.79 13.04 -2.21
C LEU A 405 -20.49 12.63 -2.89
N CYS A 406 -20.07 13.46 -3.84
CA CYS A 406 -18.95 13.17 -4.71
C CYS A 406 -17.62 13.29 -3.96
N SER A 407 -16.71 12.36 -4.20
CA SER A 407 -15.32 12.39 -3.75
C SER A 407 -14.44 13.09 -4.77
N ARG A 408 -13.62 14.02 -4.27
CA ARG A 408 -12.56 14.70 -5.02
C ARG A 408 -11.55 15.17 -3.99
N ARG A 409 -10.28 14.81 -4.12
CA ARG A 409 -9.23 15.20 -3.16
C ARG A 409 -8.86 16.66 -3.34
N VAL A 410 -8.57 17.08 -4.57
CA VAL A 410 -8.21 18.47 -4.91
C VAL A 410 -9.28 19.06 -5.84
N PRO A 411 -9.81 20.26 -5.59
CA PRO A 411 -10.68 20.94 -6.54
C PRO A 411 -10.02 21.08 -7.93
N GLY A 412 -10.84 21.29 -8.95
CA GLY A 412 -10.41 21.28 -10.34
C GLY A 412 -10.15 19.88 -10.89
N ILE A 413 -9.67 19.82 -12.13
CA ILE A 413 -9.61 18.57 -12.94
C ILE A 413 -8.19 18.09 -13.27
N GLN A 414 -7.17 18.85 -12.86
CA GLN A 414 -5.79 18.66 -13.34
C GLN A 414 -4.94 17.81 -12.40
N ARG A 415 -5.01 18.08 -11.09
CA ARG A 415 -4.15 17.43 -10.08
C ARG A 415 -4.70 16.07 -9.65
N ASP A 416 -6.01 16.02 -9.40
CA ASP A 416 -6.69 14.78 -9.02
C ASP A 416 -7.28 14.12 -10.26
N VAL A 417 -6.50 13.24 -10.87
CA VAL A 417 -6.92 12.45 -12.04
C VAL A 417 -7.82 11.28 -11.66
N ASN A 418 -7.87 10.92 -10.37
CA ASN A 418 -8.75 9.85 -9.87
C ASN A 418 -10.19 10.36 -9.87
N ARG A 419 -10.99 9.79 -10.75
CA ARG A 419 -12.37 10.19 -10.98
C ARG A 419 -13.29 9.46 -10.00
N SER A 420 -14.34 10.16 -9.55
CA SER A 420 -15.41 9.62 -8.72
C SER A 420 -15.99 8.37 -9.37
N THR A 421 -16.29 7.37 -8.53
CA THR A 421 -16.92 6.10 -8.93
C THR A 421 -18.37 6.26 -9.36
N LEU A 422 -18.99 7.40 -9.04
CA LEU A 422 -20.37 7.74 -9.42
C LEU A 422 -20.47 8.34 -10.84
N GLY A 423 -19.39 8.30 -11.61
CA GLY A 423 -19.38 8.66 -13.03
C GLY A 423 -19.62 10.15 -13.28
N ASP A 424 -20.21 10.47 -14.44
CA ASP A 424 -20.38 11.84 -14.93
C ASP A 424 -21.15 12.76 -13.98
N ALA A 425 -22.05 12.21 -13.15
CA ALA A 425 -22.80 12.95 -12.14
C ALA A 425 -21.87 13.69 -11.15
N CYS A 426 -20.67 13.15 -10.92
CA CYS A 426 -19.63 13.74 -10.10
C CYS A 426 -18.46 14.29 -10.93
N ASN A 427 -18.05 13.58 -11.97
CA ASN A 427 -16.85 13.91 -12.74
C ASN A 427 -17.00 15.10 -13.69
N LYS A 428 -18.24 15.48 -14.04
CA LYS A 428 -18.55 16.69 -14.81
C LYS A 428 -19.29 17.73 -13.98
N ASN A 429 -19.28 17.58 -12.66
CA ASN A 429 -20.00 18.45 -11.75
C ASN A 429 -19.19 19.72 -11.48
N THR A 430 -19.66 20.86 -12.00
CA THR A 430 -18.97 22.15 -11.85
C THR A 430 -18.85 22.60 -10.40
N HIS A 431 -19.77 22.21 -9.52
CA HIS A 431 -19.67 22.50 -8.08
C HIS A 431 -18.48 21.76 -7.47
N VAL A 432 -18.30 20.48 -7.80
CA VAL A 432 -17.17 19.66 -7.33
C VAL A 432 -15.85 20.18 -7.90
N ASP A 433 -15.84 20.60 -9.17
CA ASP A 433 -14.64 21.20 -9.77
C ASP A 433 -14.26 22.54 -9.11
N GLN A 434 -15.23 23.30 -8.58
CA GLN A 434 -14.97 24.58 -7.91
C GLN A 434 -14.60 24.42 -6.43
N HIS A 435 -15.25 23.49 -5.73
CA HIS A 435 -15.21 23.41 -4.27
C HIS A 435 -14.51 22.16 -3.72
N GLY A 436 -14.22 21.17 -4.56
CA GLY A 436 -13.69 19.88 -4.14
C GLY A 436 -14.80 18.89 -3.78
N GLY A 437 -14.45 17.85 -3.02
CA GLY A 437 -15.36 16.74 -2.74
C GLY A 437 -16.45 17.07 -1.71
N ASP A 438 -17.70 16.75 -2.04
CA ASP A 438 -18.84 16.91 -1.14
C ASP A 438 -18.69 16.03 0.12
N ILE A 439 -18.22 14.79 -0.05
CA ILE A 439 -18.05 13.86 1.07
C ILE A 439 -16.91 14.28 2.00
N GLN A 440 -15.80 14.78 1.46
CA GLN A 440 -14.71 15.37 2.25
C GLN A 440 -15.22 16.55 3.08
N GLN A 441 -16.03 17.42 2.48
CA GLN A 441 -16.61 18.56 3.16
C GLN A 441 -17.58 18.14 4.28
N ILE A 442 -18.40 17.12 4.05
CA ILE A 442 -19.34 16.58 5.05
C ILE A 442 -18.61 15.88 6.19
N VAL A 443 -17.53 15.14 5.92
CA VAL A 443 -16.70 14.56 6.97
C VAL A 443 -16.08 15.65 7.84
N ALA A 444 -15.59 16.74 7.24
CA ALA A 444 -15.09 17.88 8.01
C ALA A 444 -16.20 18.50 8.88
N GLU A 445 -17.43 18.65 8.37
CA GLU A 445 -18.59 19.09 9.17
C GLU A 445 -18.88 18.13 10.31
N ALA A 446 -18.91 16.82 10.05
CA ALA A 446 -19.12 15.80 11.06
C ALA A 446 -18.11 15.93 12.21
N PHE A 447 -16.82 16.10 11.87
CA PHE A 447 -15.78 16.27 12.86
C PHE A 447 -15.97 17.55 13.66
N LEU A 448 -16.36 18.67 13.03
CA LEU A 448 -16.65 19.89 13.78
C LEU A 448 -17.84 19.72 14.72
N GLN A 449 -18.91 19.04 14.29
CA GLN A 449 -20.09 18.83 15.13
C GLN A 449 -19.78 17.95 16.35
N GLN A 450 -19.05 16.84 16.17
CA GLN A 450 -18.56 16.06 17.31
C GLN A 450 -17.56 16.86 18.15
N GLY A 451 -16.68 17.63 17.50
CA GLY A 451 -15.75 18.57 18.10
C GLY A 451 -16.42 19.59 19.01
N LYS A 452 -17.57 20.13 18.62
CA LYS A 452 -18.37 21.07 19.42
C LYS A 452 -19.00 20.37 20.61
N THR A 453 -19.66 19.23 20.37
CA THR A 453 -20.37 18.46 21.40
C THR A 453 -19.44 18.05 22.53
N PHE A 454 -18.23 17.58 22.21
CA PHE A 454 -17.35 16.99 23.21
C PHE A 454 -16.15 17.86 23.58
N PHE A 455 -15.71 18.79 22.72
CA PHE A 455 -14.41 19.47 22.87
C PHE A 455 -14.44 20.99 22.68
N ALA A 456 -15.64 21.58 22.54
CA ALA A 456 -15.85 23.00 22.27
C ALA A 456 -15.03 23.52 21.07
N ALA A 457 -14.89 22.69 20.03
CA ALA A 457 -14.15 23.04 18.83
C ALA A 457 -14.80 24.18 18.05
N ASP A 458 -13.98 25.07 17.51
CA ASP A 458 -14.39 26.17 16.63
C ASP A 458 -14.29 25.77 15.16
N ILE A 459 -13.30 24.93 14.82
CA ILE A 459 -12.87 24.59 13.46
C ILE A 459 -12.54 23.10 13.38
N SER A 460 -12.76 22.46 12.23
CA SER A 460 -12.22 21.13 11.94
C SER A 460 -11.25 21.14 10.76
N PHE A 461 -10.29 20.21 10.76
CA PHE A 461 -9.43 19.91 9.62
C PHE A 461 -9.48 18.43 9.27
N GLN A 462 -9.68 18.16 7.99
CA GLN A 462 -9.59 16.84 7.37
C GLN A 462 -8.82 16.96 6.04
N ASN A 463 -7.90 16.05 5.76
CA ASN A 463 -7.20 15.99 4.47
C ASN A 463 -8.03 15.19 3.45
N GLY A 464 -7.92 15.55 2.17
CA GLY A 464 -8.68 14.89 1.10
C GLY A 464 -8.36 13.40 0.96
N GLY A 465 -7.13 12.98 1.26
CA GLY A 465 -6.65 11.60 1.15
C GLY A 465 -7.17 10.66 2.24
N GLY A 466 -7.59 11.21 3.39
CA GLY A 466 -8.21 10.46 4.48
C GLY A 466 -9.65 10.02 4.19
N VAL A 467 -10.25 10.50 3.10
CA VAL A 467 -11.59 10.14 2.63
C VAL A 467 -11.48 9.38 1.32
N ARG A 468 -11.92 8.12 1.30
CA ARG A 468 -11.53 7.15 0.26
C ARG A 468 -12.57 6.86 -0.80
N GLU A 469 -13.85 7.08 -0.51
CA GLU A 469 -14.94 6.76 -1.43
C GLU A 469 -16.03 7.82 -1.49
N ASP A 470 -16.80 7.81 -2.57
CA ASP A 470 -18.07 8.51 -2.70
C ASP A 470 -19.18 7.90 -1.83
N VAL A 471 -20.21 8.70 -1.53
CA VAL A 471 -21.49 8.20 -1.01
C VAL A 471 -22.58 8.46 -2.05
N ALA A 472 -23.14 7.40 -2.61
CA ALA A 472 -24.25 7.51 -3.55
C ALA A 472 -25.54 7.97 -2.85
N LEU A 473 -26.41 8.64 -3.61
CA LEU A 473 -27.80 8.91 -3.23
C LEU A 473 -28.49 7.62 -2.74
N GLY A 474 -29.19 7.69 -1.61
CA GLY A 474 -29.95 6.57 -1.05
C GLY A 474 -29.45 6.12 0.32
N ASP A 475 -29.69 4.85 0.66
CA ASP A 475 -29.36 4.32 2.00
C ASP A 475 -27.85 4.39 2.28
N VAL A 476 -27.51 4.87 3.47
CA VAL A 476 -26.16 4.89 4.03
C VAL A 476 -26.13 3.92 5.20
N ASN A 477 -25.31 2.89 5.08
CA ASN A 477 -25.09 1.91 6.13
C ASN A 477 -23.73 2.12 6.81
N VAL A 478 -23.52 1.46 7.95
CA VAL A 478 -22.25 1.51 8.70
C VAL A 478 -21.08 1.12 7.80
N GLY A 479 -21.24 0.09 6.96
CA GLY A 479 -20.18 -0.34 6.05
C GLY A 479 -19.71 0.77 5.12
N LYS A 480 -20.65 1.55 4.56
CA LYS A 480 -20.32 2.70 3.71
C LYS A 480 -19.53 3.76 4.48
N ILE A 481 -19.81 4.01 5.77
CA ILE A 481 -19.02 4.96 6.58
C ILE A 481 -17.58 4.51 6.74
N TYR A 482 -17.36 3.24 7.05
CA TYR A 482 -16.01 2.71 7.23
C TYR A 482 -15.26 2.55 5.89
N ASN A 483 -15.96 2.34 4.77
CA ASN A 483 -15.33 2.43 3.45
C ASN A 483 -14.90 3.87 3.11
N VAL A 484 -15.70 4.86 3.51
CA VAL A 484 -15.36 6.28 3.33
C VAL A 484 -14.15 6.66 4.20
N LEU A 485 -14.06 6.14 5.43
CA LEU A 485 -13.02 6.42 6.44
C LEU A 485 -12.36 5.10 6.95
N PRO A 486 -11.48 4.44 6.17
CA PRO A 486 -11.02 3.08 6.47
C PRO A 486 -9.80 2.97 7.42
N PHE A 487 -8.99 4.02 7.54
CA PHE A 487 -7.85 4.09 8.47
C PHE A 487 -8.29 4.06 9.94
N LYS A 488 -7.38 3.78 10.88
CA LYS A 488 -7.65 3.80 12.33
C LYS A 488 -7.19 5.10 12.99
N ASN A 489 -7.68 6.22 12.48
CA ASN A 489 -7.36 7.52 13.03
C ASN A 489 -8.29 7.89 14.18
N THR A 490 -7.75 8.60 15.16
CA THR A 490 -8.54 9.18 16.25
C THR A 490 -8.60 10.70 16.16
N LEU A 491 -9.67 11.31 16.64
CA LEU A 491 -9.77 12.76 16.76
C LEU A 491 -8.88 13.28 17.89
N LEU A 492 -8.41 14.52 17.74
CA LEU A 492 -7.69 15.31 18.73
C LEU A 492 -8.07 16.78 18.61
N ARG A 493 -7.98 17.48 19.75
CA ARG A 493 -8.13 18.94 19.80
C ARG A 493 -6.77 19.60 19.91
N LEU A 494 -6.56 20.63 19.10
CA LEU A 494 -5.39 21.51 19.09
C LEU A 494 -5.82 22.94 19.38
N ASP A 495 -5.12 23.62 20.28
CA ASP A 495 -5.34 25.03 20.58
C ASP A 495 -4.37 25.87 19.73
N MET A 496 -4.88 26.52 18.69
CA MET A 496 -4.10 27.14 17.61
C MET A 496 -4.43 28.63 17.42
N THR A 497 -3.43 29.45 17.15
CA THR A 497 -3.61 30.83 16.70
C THR A 497 -4.10 30.90 15.26
N GLY A 498 -4.76 32.00 14.88
CA GLY A 498 -5.13 32.22 13.48
C GLY A 498 -3.92 32.23 12.52
N THR A 499 -2.75 32.67 12.99
CA THR A 499 -1.48 32.58 12.25
C THR A 499 -1.08 31.13 11.96
N GLU A 500 -1.12 30.26 12.98
CA GLU A 500 -0.83 28.83 12.82
C GLU A 500 -1.87 28.14 11.91
N ILE A 501 -3.15 28.52 12.00
CA ILE A 501 -4.20 28.01 11.11
C ILE A 501 -3.89 28.34 9.64
N LYS A 502 -3.52 29.60 9.35
CA LYS A 502 -3.11 30.00 7.99
C LYS A 502 -1.87 29.23 7.53
N ALA A 503 -0.88 29.06 8.40
CA ALA A 503 0.32 28.30 8.09
C ALA A 503 0.00 26.82 7.80
N THR A 504 -0.91 26.20 8.54
CA THR A 504 -1.39 24.83 8.28
C THR A 504 -2.04 24.71 6.89
N LEU A 505 -2.88 25.66 6.49
CA LEU A 505 -3.50 25.63 5.15
C LEU A 505 -2.44 25.74 4.04
N GLU A 506 -1.43 26.59 4.24
CA GLU A 506 -0.31 26.75 3.29
C GLU A 506 0.58 25.50 3.23
N ASP A 507 0.83 24.85 4.37
CA ASP A 507 1.53 23.56 4.43
C ASP A 507 0.79 22.47 3.65
N ALA A 508 -0.52 22.34 3.88
CA ALA A 508 -1.37 21.36 3.23
C ALA A 508 -1.39 21.54 1.69
N ILE A 509 -1.45 22.79 1.21
CA ILE A 509 -1.39 23.09 -0.22
C ILE A 509 0.02 22.86 -0.78
N ASP A 510 1.05 23.13 -0.01
CA ASP A 510 2.43 22.86 -0.41
C ASP A 510 2.70 21.35 -0.54
N GLY A 511 2.08 20.51 0.30
CA GLY A 511 2.08 19.06 0.14
C GLY A 511 1.52 18.61 -1.21
N VAL A 512 0.45 19.23 -1.69
CA VAL A 512 -0.12 18.95 -3.02
C VAL A 512 0.84 19.35 -4.14
N ILE A 513 1.42 20.55 -4.07
CA ILE A 513 2.20 21.11 -5.18
C ILE A 513 3.64 20.60 -5.19
N ALA A 514 4.35 20.75 -4.08
CA ALA A 514 5.78 20.47 -4.00
C ALA A 514 6.08 18.97 -3.83
N GLN A 515 5.15 18.21 -3.26
CA GLN A 515 5.33 16.78 -2.98
C GLN A 515 4.48 15.87 -3.87
N ASN A 516 3.69 16.46 -4.79
CA ASN A 516 2.74 15.74 -5.63
C ASN A 516 1.77 14.85 -4.83
N ASN A 517 1.44 15.23 -3.59
CA ASN A 517 0.55 14.47 -2.73
C ASN A 517 -0.85 15.10 -2.73
N THR A 518 -1.71 14.66 -3.64
CA THR A 518 -3.11 15.14 -3.72
C THR A 518 -3.91 14.86 -2.45
N GLY A 519 -3.51 13.85 -1.66
CA GLY A 519 -4.14 13.52 -0.38
C GLY A 519 -4.04 14.65 0.64
N SER A 520 -3.03 15.51 0.52
CA SER A 520 -2.73 16.59 1.45
C SER A 520 -3.70 17.77 1.39
N TYR A 521 -4.58 17.87 0.39
CA TYR A 521 -5.45 19.05 0.26
C TYR A 521 -6.41 19.19 1.45
N PRO A 522 -6.53 20.38 2.08
CA PRO A 522 -7.33 20.54 3.28
C PRO A 522 -8.81 20.76 2.97
N TYR A 523 -9.66 20.10 3.74
CA TYR A 523 -11.08 20.38 3.92
C TYR A 523 -11.31 20.79 5.37
N THR A 524 -12.13 21.80 5.58
CA THR A 524 -12.48 22.27 6.93
C THR A 524 -13.96 22.49 7.07
N SER A 525 -14.49 22.33 8.27
CA SER A 525 -15.70 23.04 8.67
C SER A 525 -15.36 24.15 9.66
N GLY A 526 -16.15 25.22 9.63
CA GLY A 526 -15.92 26.44 10.41
C GLY A 526 -15.03 27.47 9.71
N LEU A 527 -14.21 27.06 8.73
CA LEU A 527 -13.44 27.97 7.89
C LEU A 527 -13.83 27.88 6.42
N ARG A 528 -13.64 28.99 5.71
CA ARG A 528 -13.61 29.03 4.24
C ARG A 528 -12.54 29.99 3.73
N TRP A 529 -12.07 29.80 2.50
CA TRP A 529 -10.98 30.59 1.89
C TRP A 529 -11.04 30.62 0.36
N LYS A 530 -10.17 31.44 -0.24
CA LYS A 530 -9.81 31.38 -1.65
C LYS A 530 -8.38 30.86 -1.81
N VAL A 531 -8.15 30.03 -2.83
CA VAL A 531 -6.84 29.43 -3.07
C VAL A 531 -6.35 29.65 -4.51
N ASP A 532 -5.07 30.01 -4.64
CA ASP A 532 -4.39 30.22 -5.91
C ASP A 532 -3.05 29.46 -5.94
N PHE A 533 -3.00 28.37 -6.69
CA PHE A 533 -1.82 27.51 -6.84
C PHE A 533 -0.71 28.15 -7.67
N THR A 534 -0.97 29.28 -8.33
CA THR A 534 0.04 30.02 -9.10
C THR A 534 0.95 30.89 -8.22
N LYS A 535 0.63 31.01 -6.93
CA LYS A 535 1.38 31.81 -5.96
C LYS A 535 2.42 30.98 -5.21
N ASP A 536 3.40 31.69 -4.65
CA ASP A 536 4.40 31.11 -3.74
C ASP A 536 3.77 30.71 -2.40
N LYS A 537 4.36 29.71 -1.73
CA LYS A 537 3.92 29.26 -0.39
C LYS A 537 3.83 30.45 0.57
N GLY A 538 2.72 30.55 1.29
CA GLY A 538 2.42 31.66 2.20
C GLY A 538 1.50 32.73 1.59
N GLN A 539 1.33 32.73 0.27
CA GLN A 539 0.45 33.63 -0.47
C GLN A 539 -0.65 32.88 -1.25
N ARG A 540 -0.72 31.55 -1.14
CA ARG A 540 -1.68 30.74 -1.89
C ARG A 540 -3.08 30.82 -1.29
N VAL A 541 -3.19 31.05 0.02
CA VAL A 541 -4.47 31.09 0.74
C VAL A 541 -4.80 32.53 1.15
N THR A 542 -5.95 33.00 0.71
CA THR A 542 -6.46 34.36 0.95
C THR A 542 -7.91 34.34 1.40
N ASP A 543 -8.39 35.48 1.90
CA ASP A 543 -9.78 35.66 2.36
C ASP A 543 -10.26 34.55 3.30
N ILE A 544 -9.45 34.24 4.31
CA ILE A 544 -9.77 33.21 5.30
C ILE A 544 -10.83 33.77 6.24
N GLU A 545 -12.01 33.15 6.25
CA GLU A 545 -13.15 33.57 7.04
C GLU A 545 -13.60 32.45 7.99
N LEU A 546 -13.95 32.83 9.22
CA LEU A 546 -14.45 31.97 10.28
C LEU A 546 -15.97 32.10 10.42
N ARG A 547 -16.65 30.95 10.51
CA ARG A 547 -18.08 30.82 10.78
C ARG A 547 -18.36 30.98 12.28
N ASN A 548 -19.24 31.90 12.64
CA ASN A 548 -19.73 32.04 14.02
C ASN A 548 -20.92 31.09 14.31
N THR A 549 -21.42 31.12 15.54
CA THR A 549 -22.55 30.28 15.99
C THR A 549 -23.87 30.59 15.30
N LEU A 550 -24.01 31.79 14.71
CA LEU A 550 -25.17 32.19 13.89
C LEU A 550 -25.02 31.77 12.42
N GLY A 551 -23.91 31.11 12.06
CA GLY A 551 -23.62 30.68 10.70
C GLY A 551 -23.04 31.76 9.79
N LEU A 552 -22.77 32.96 10.32
CA LEU A 552 -22.20 34.09 9.56
C LEU A 552 -20.67 34.01 9.54
N TYR A 553 -20.08 34.42 8.41
CA TYR A 553 -18.64 34.44 8.21
C TYR A 553 -18.05 35.82 8.45
N SER A 554 -16.86 35.86 9.04
CA SER A 554 -16.06 37.06 9.26
C SER A 554 -14.58 36.73 9.15
N ALA A 555 -13.73 37.71 8.82
CA ALA A 555 -12.30 37.48 8.67
C ALA A 555 -11.68 36.79 9.90
N LEU A 556 -10.80 35.81 9.66
CA LEU A 556 -10.03 35.14 10.70
C LEU A 556 -9.09 36.15 11.39
N ASP A 557 -9.15 36.22 12.72
CA ASP A 557 -8.19 37.01 13.50
C ASP A 557 -6.91 36.20 13.70
N LEU A 558 -5.82 36.66 13.09
CA LEU A 558 -4.54 35.95 13.11
C LEU A 558 -3.89 35.88 14.50
N ASN A 559 -4.27 36.75 15.44
CA ASN A 559 -3.72 36.82 16.79
C ASN A 559 -4.56 36.06 17.82
N LYS A 560 -5.81 35.70 17.48
CA LYS A 560 -6.70 34.97 18.38
C LYS A 560 -6.41 33.47 18.36
N SER A 561 -6.63 32.82 19.50
CA SER A 561 -6.60 31.35 19.62
C SER A 561 -7.97 30.72 19.41
N TYR A 562 -7.97 29.56 18.77
CA TYR A 562 -9.11 28.76 18.37
C TYR A 562 -8.87 27.29 18.73
N LYS A 563 -9.95 26.56 19.00
CA LYS A 563 -9.91 25.12 19.22
C LYS A 563 -10.17 24.40 17.91
N VAL A 564 -9.19 23.68 17.43
CA VAL A 564 -9.22 22.97 16.16
C VAL A 564 -9.33 21.48 16.41
N ILE A 565 -10.35 20.82 15.87
CA ILE A 565 -10.47 19.35 15.89
C ILE A 565 -9.88 18.78 14.59
N THR A 566 -9.03 17.77 14.71
CA THR A 566 -8.45 17.07 13.55
C THR A 566 -8.12 15.64 13.93
N ILE A 567 -7.57 14.86 13.00
CA ILE A 567 -7.13 13.48 13.26
C ILE A 567 -5.68 13.43 13.73
N ASP A 568 -5.30 12.40 14.50
CA ASP A 568 -3.92 12.13 14.94
C ASP A 568 -2.91 12.12 13.82
N PHE A 569 -3.23 11.51 12.70
CA PHE A 569 -2.39 11.51 11.51
C PHE A 569 -1.94 12.94 11.15
N LEU A 570 -2.87 13.89 10.99
CA LEU A 570 -2.55 15.28 10.66
C LEU A 570 -1.91 16.04 11.82
N ALA A 571 -2.38 15.82 13.05
CA ALA A 571 -1.79 16.42 14.25
C ALA A 571 -0.33 15.99 14.48
N ASN A 572 0.08 14.83 13.95
CA ASN A 572 1.45 14.35 13.98
C ASN A 572 2.30 14.84 12.80
N GLY A 573 1.73 15.67 11.91
CA GLY A 573 2.40 16.20 10.72
C GLY A 573 2.27 15.30 9.49
N GLY A 574 1.37 14.30 9.53
CA GLY A 574 1.00 13.50 8.38
C GLY A 574 0.52 14.36 7.23
N ASP A 575 0.71 13.87 6.00
CA ASP A 575 0.46 14.60 4.76
C ASP A 575 1.07 16.00 4.73
N TYR A 576 2.26 16.17 5.32
CA TYR A 576 3.00 17.44 5.33
C TYR A 576 2.35 18.58 6.12
N TYR A 577 1.43 18.29 7.05
CA TYR A 577 0.84 19.28 7.96
C TYR A 577 1.84 19.72 9.06
N THR A 578 2.99 20.26 8.66
CA THR A 578 4.14 20.48 9.54
C THR A 578 3.84 21.44 10.69
N THR A 579 3.01 22.46 10.46
CA THR A 579 2.58 23.40 11.50
C THR A 579 1.78 22.69 12.58
N LEU A 580 0.87 21.76 12.25
CA LEU A 580 0.09 21.01 13.25
C LEU A 580 1.00 20.20 14.18
N LYS A 581 2.06 19.59 13.64
CA LYS A 581 3.05 18.83 14.43
C LYS A 581 3.71 19.66 15.53
N THR A 582 3.83 20.98 15.34
CA THR A 582 4.44 21.86 16.35
C THR A 582 3.54 22.12 17.56
N ILE A 583 2.24 21.82 17.46
CA ILE A 583 1.27 22.03 18.53
C ILE A 583 1.33 20.85 19.50
N GLN A 584 1.99 21.06 20.63
CA GLN A 584 2.30 20.01 21.62
C GLN A 584 1.98 20.48 23.05
N GLY A 585 2.17 19.59 24.02
CA GLY A 585 1.97 19.88 25.45
C GLY A 585 0.51 20.19 25.77
N GLU A 586 0.28 21.18 26.63
CA GLU A 586 -1.07 21.56 27.09
C GLU A 586 -2.00 22.05 25.95
N ARG A 587 -1.42 22.43 24.80
CA ARG A 587 -2.16 22.86 23.61
C ARG A 587 -2.72 21.70 22.78
N ARG A 588 -2.49 20.45 23.19
CA ARG A 588 -2.91 19.24 22.48
C ARG A 588 -3.62 18.29 23.42
N ILE A 589 -4.88 17.96 23.10
CA ILE A 589 -5.69 17.02 23.86
C ILE A 589 -6.01 15.83 22.97
N ASN A 590 -5.57 14.64 23.38
CA ASN A 590 -5.99 13.41 22.74
C ASN A 590 -7.41 13.06 23.20
N VAL A 591 -8.30 12.96 22.22
CA VAL A 591 -9.72 12.69 22.43
C VAL A 591 -9.99 11.18 22.31
N GLY A 592 -9.28 10.50 21.40
CA GLY A 592 -9.39 9.04 21.23
C GLY A 592 -10.67 8.54 20.56
N LEU A 593 -11.56 9.43 20.13
CA LEU A 593 -12.76 9.08 19.36
C LEU A 593 -12.33 8.68 17.94
N ASP A 594 -12.67 7.47 17.51
CA ASP A 594 -12.42 7.01 16.15
C ASP A 594 -13.11 7.94 15.14
N TYR A 595 -12.41 8.32 14.09
CA TYR A 595 -12.90 9.29 13.12
C TYR A 595 -14.07 8.76 12.24
N ALA A 596 -14.18 7.45 11.99
CA ALA A 596 -15.31 6.85 11.30
C ALA A 596 -16.52 6.78 12.25
N GLU A 597 -16.28 6.47 13.52
CA GLU A 597 -17.28 6.62 14.58
C GLU A 597 -17.77 8.06 14.71
N ALA A 598 -16.90 9.06 14.60
CA ALA A 598 -17.30 10.47 14.62
C ALA A 598 -18.26 10.81 13.48
N PHE A 599 -18.03 10.27 12.27
CA PHE A 599 -18.94 10.46 11.14
C PHE A 599 -20.26 9.69 11.32
N LEU A 600 -20.21 8.47 11.87
CA LEU A 600 -21.38 7.70 12.25
C LEU A 600 -22.27 8.46 13.26
N LEU A 601 -21.67 8.98 14.33
CA LEU A 601 -22.35 9.76 15.37
C LEU A 601 -22.94 11.06 14.81
N TYR A 602 -22.26 11.70 13.87
CA TYR A 602 -22.82 12.85 13.17
C TYR A 602 -24.13 12.49 12.45
N ILE A 603 -24.13 11.44 11.62
CA ILE A 603 -25.35 11.02 10.93
C ILE A 603 -26.44 10.64 11.93
N GLN A 604 -26.09 9.95 13.02
CA GLN A 604 -27.04 9.58 14.08
C GLN A 604 -27.59 10.80 14.85
N SER A 605 -26.86 11.90 14.91
CA SER A 605 -27.31 13.14 15.56
C SER A 605 -28.30 13.96 14.72
N LEU A 606 -28.42 13.67 13.42
CA LEU A 606 -29.36 14.37 12.52
C LEU A 606 -30.82 14.04 12.87
N ASP A 607 -31.72 14.96 12.56
CA ASP A 607 -33.15 14.80 12.85
C ASP A 607 -33.76 13.60 12.12
N GLY A 608 -34.71 12.94 12.78
CA GLY A 608 -35.45 11.79 12.27
C GLY A 608 -35.07 10.45 12.92
N PRO A 609 -35.85 9.39 12.64
CA PRO A 609 -35.58 8.05 13.18
C PRO A 609 -34.35 7.44 12.52
N LEU A 610 -33.65 6.56 13.27
CA LEU A 610 -32.48 5.83 12.76
C LEU A 610 -32.84 5.09 11.45
N GLY A 611 -31.98 5.22 10.44
CA GLY A 611 -32.22 4.67 9.11
C GLY A 611 -32.97 5.60 8.15
N GLU A 612 -33.63 6.65 8.65
CA GLU A 612 -34.29 7.67 7.81
C GLU A 612 -33.67 9.07 7.93
N LYS A 613 -32.67 9.23 8.81
CA LYS A 613 -31.90 10.46 9.00
C LYS A 613 -31.27 10.91 7.68
N LYS A 614 -31.43 12.18 7.32
CA LYS A 614 -31.03 12.69 6.01
C LYS A 614 -29.70 13.44 6.10
N THR A 615 -28.69 12.94 5.40
CA THR A 615 -27.42 13.65 5.16
C THR A 615 -27.36 14.07 3.70
N GLY A 616 -26.83 15.25 3.41
CA GLY A 616 -26.83 15.82 2.06
C GLY A 616 -25.71 16.83 1.88
N LYS A 617 -25.62 17.39 0.67
CA LYS A 617 -24.65 18.46 0.41
C LYS A 617 -24.90 19.63 1.36
N LEU A 618 -23.82 20.23 1.87
CA LEU A 618 -23.93 21.50 2.56
C LEU A 618 -24.28 22.62 1.56
N GLU A 619 -24.76 23.75 2.05
CA GLU A 619 -24.83 24.96 1.22
C GLU A 619 -23.41 25.37 0.77
N SER A 620 -23.26 25.85 -0.47
CA SER A 620 -21.94 26.19 -1.05
C SER A 620 -21.17 27.22 -0.21
N ALA A 621 -21.87 28.09 0.52
CA ALA A 621 -21.27 29.05 1.44
C ALA A 621 -20.55 28.40 2.64
N HIS A 622 -20.76 27.11 2.89
CA HIS A 622 -20.14 26.32 3.95
C HIS A 622 -19.04 25.38 3.43
N TYR A 623 -18.77 25.38 2.12
CA TYR A 623 -17.60 24.70 1.60
C TYR A 623 -16.34 25.48 1.96
N SER A 624 -15.30 24.74 2.29
CA SER A 624 -14.03 25.31 2.70
C SER A 624 -13.34 26.09 1.58
N THR A 625 -13.32 25.56 0.37
CA THR A 625 -12.80 26.28 -0.81
C THR A 625 -13.90 27.07 -1.48
N GLN A 626 -13.79 28.40 -1.57
CA GLN A 626 -14.75 29.29 -2.23
C GLN A 626 -14.31 29.75 -3.62
N LEU A 627 -13.00 29.72 -3.87
CA LEU A 627 -12.40 29.97 -5.18
C LEU A 627 -11.16 29.10 -5.30
N PHE A 628 -11.01 28.42 -6.43
CA PHE A 628 -9.85 27.62 -6.77
C PHE A 628 -9.23 28.09 -8.09
N ILE A 629 -7.94 28.39 -8.08
CA ILE A 629 -7.17 28.75 -9.27
C ILE A 629 -5.98 27.79 -9.38
N ASP A 630 -5.97 26.99 -10.46
CA ASP A 630 -4.82 26.20 -10.90
C ASP A 630 -4.63 26.50 -12.39
N LYS A 631 -3.51 27.15 -12.75
CA LYS A 631 -3.16 27.39 -14.15
C LYS A 631 -2.02 26.46 -14.53
N ILE A 632 -2.20 25.86 -15.71
CA ILE A 632 -1.18 25.14 -16.47
C ILE A 632 0.11 25.97 -16.47
N LYS A 633 1.22 25.36 -16.08
CA LYS A 633 2.53 25.77 -16.59
C LYS A 633 2.77 25.07 -17.91
#